data_AF-A0AAV9UV39-F1
#
_entry.id   AF-A0AAV9UV39-F1
#
_cell.length_a   1.000
_cell.length_b   1.000
_cell.length_c   1.000
_cell.angle_alpha   90.00
_cell.angle_beta   90.00
_cell.angle_gamma   90.00
#
_symmetry.space_group_name_H-M   'P 1'
#
loop_
_entity.id
_entity.type
_entity.pdbx_description
1 polymer ?
#
loop_
_entity_poly.entity_id
_entity_poly.type
_entity_poly.pdbx_seq_one_letter_code
_entity_poly.pdbx_strand_id
1 'polypeptide(L)'
;MRLSALALARPQQLAQRPGGTNTNFDQPTIRMDESLIRPVNEYTIGWICALSLELEACLSVLDTIHSDCGHPGVKSKDIYVLGDIGKHNVVVATLPEGIYGNNRAAVVAARLTAYFSNVKFLFMVGIGGGIPNLSNNNDIRLGDVVVSIPEGRFPGVVKWDMGKAEAGDTFNRTGTCDKPPDQLLSLIPILRSRHRSGRGKTSTYIEEVYRRNPHLQNWKYLGEEKDNLYHATYEHEQPKSRDCSSCDPDGIVKNRPKRGNTNPVIHYGIIASGDQVIKDALKRDAIGKELNAKCIEMEGAGTIDAFPCLVVRGICDYCDSHKNKDWQPYAALAAAAYTKELIQMVPRSVVEVQPTAQTVQNTRGHSKTEDIAETPTPAVSAPNVQNRASASNGRNAAASNGSRYRISPMYSNAALDPRTGASAQTTARPDSSQVTIKPSPVLPLDSALKRYCVAAVSWSNWSYRLYFQDSNGICEASRDTDKWSIKKVPEVDAAQYTPIAAVSRKGGTDIRLYYLAPDLILREMRYTASRGWFAGTLDYSKIKVAPNSRIAAVAWSGYIRVYYQGYNYDRIEELRYADSPSNRGSGHIKGWERGASLRTAVNGSSIAAACYTSDRIRIHVFYQDENLNIQELVYDGAGYVGGALTPTQAPRYTPITACGLLINSGQVIACWKSKEGRMVEYSGSDSPDSSTRRELDKDSFAGIDMGPALAVVSLDVYRTMKRNLFVYRGGNELNMYEECWISDGRDWADSLKVA
;
A
#
# COMPACT_ATOMS: atom_id res chain seq x y z
N MET A 1 -26.78 -4.66 -51.85
CA MET A 1 -27.76 -3.59 -51.56
C MET A 1 -27.02 -2.36 -51.06
N ARG A 2 -27.55 -1.15 -51.28
CA ARG A 2 -27.05 0.14 -50.71
C ARG A 2 -27.32 0.17 -49.19
N LEU A 3 -26.84 1.08 -48.31
CA LEU A 3 -26.24 2.44 -48.37
C LEU A 3 -25.02 2.47 -47.40
N SER A 4 -23.84 3.02 -47.71
CA SER A 4 -23.40 4.42 -47.95
C SER A 4 -23.32 5.34 -46.72
N ALA A 5 -22.12 5.88 -46.46
CA ALA A 5 -21.75 6.70 -45.30
C ALA A 5 -22.11 8.20 -45.46
N LEU A 6 -22.00 8.95 -44.35
CA LEU A 6 -22.10 10.41 -44.33
C LEU A 6 -21.04 11.01 -43.39
N ALA A 7 -20.37 12.06 -43.86
CA ALA A 7 -19.19 12.65 -43.22
C ALA A 7 -19.51 13.96 -42.48
N LEU A 8 -18.59 14.35 -41.59
CA LEU A 8 -18.63 15.59 -40.81
C LEU A 8 -18.59 16.84 -41.70
N ALA A 9 -19.49 17.79 -41.43
CA ALA A 9 -19.45 19.14 -42.00
C ALA A 9 -19.15 20.18 -40.91
N ARG A 10 -18.25 21.12 -41.22
CA ARG A 10 -17.99 22.31 -40.38
C ARG A 10 -19.03 23.40 -40.68
N PRO A 11 -19.48 24.21 -39.69
CA PRO A 11 -20.19 25.45 -39.96
C PRO A 11 -19.22 26.56 -40.41
N GLN A 12 -19.62 27.33 -41.41
CA GLN A 12 -18.94 28.58 -41.82
C GLN A 12 -19.54 29.79 -41.11
N GLN A 13 -18.77 30.88 -41.03
CA GLN A 13 -19.26 32.20 -40.60
C GLN A 13 -20.31 32.75 -41.57
N LEU A 14 -21.33 33.44 -41.04
CA LEU A 14 -22.22 34.31 -41.80
C LEU A 14 -22.45 35.63 -41.05
N ALA A 15 -22.78 36.68 -41.81
CA ALA A 15 -22.50 38.07 -41.44
C ALA A 15 -23.56 38.76 -40.56
N GLN A 16 -23.14 39.88 -39.96
CA GLN A 16 -23.94 40.80 -39.14
C GLN A 16 -25.05 41.53 -39.92
N ARG A 17 -26.13 41.92 -39.23
CA ARG A 17 -26.64 43.32 -39.17
C ARG A 17 -27.61 43.49 -37.97
N PRO A 18 -27.89 44.74 -37.50
CA PRO A 18 -28.12 44.99 -36.07
C PRO A 18 -29.56 45.38 -35.69
N GLY A 19 -29.87 45.24 -34.39
CA GLY A 19 -30.97 45.96 -33.74
C GLY A 19 -31.45 45.35 -32.42
N GLY A 20 -31.50 46.16 -31.35
CA GLY A 20 -32.38 45.90 -30.20
C GLY A 20 -31.75 45.41 -28.89
N THR A 21 -31.49 46.38 -27.99
CA THR A 21 -31.58 46.25 -26.52
C THR A 21 -30.79 45.16 -25.79
N ASN A 22 -29.70 45.58 -25.14
CA ASN A 22 -29.06 44.85 -24.03
C ASN A 22 -30.06 44.55 -22.90
N THR A 23 -30.15 43.27 -22.52
CA THR A 23 -30.48 42.88 -21.15
C THR A 23 -29.46 41.83 -20.70
N ASN A 24 -28.37 42.28 -20.05
CA ASN A 24 -27.44 41.38 -19.38
C ASN A 24 -28.18 40.65 -18.25
N PHE A 25 -28.57 39.41 -18.49
CA PHE A 25 -28.79 38.46 -17.41
C PHE A 25 -27.45 37.81 -17.08
N ASP A 26 -26.60 38.55 -16.35
CA ASP A 26 -25.42 37.99 -15.70
C ASP A 26 -25.88 37.02 -14.60
N GLN A 27 -26.12 35.76 -14.97
CA GLN A 27 -26.27 34.68 -14.01
C GLN A 27 -24.93 34.49 -13.30
N PRO A 28 -24.89 34.43 -11.95
CA PRO A 28 -23.63 34.34 -11.21
C PRO A 28 -23.11 32.90 -11.19
N THR A 29 -22.68 32.39 -12.34
CA THR A 29 -21.93 31.14 -12.43
C THR A 29 -20.62 31.25 -11.62
N ILE A 30 -20.05 30.09 -11.25
CA ILE A 30 -18.71 30.05 -10.63
C ILE A 30 -17.73 30.77 -11.56
N ARG A 31 -16.95 31.70 -11.02
CA ARG A 31 -15.93 32.40 -11.80
C ARG A 31 -14.84 31.40 -12.15
N MET A 32 -14.75 31.06 -13.43
CA MET A 32 -13.56 30.48 -14.04
C MET A 32 -12.67 31.65 -14.43
N ASP A 33 -11.48 31.75 -13.84
CA ASP A 33 -10.51 32.75 -14.27
C ASP A 33 -9.41 32.07 -15.09
N GLU A 34 -9.64 32.03 -16.41
CA GLU A 34 -8.71 31.43 -17.37
C GLU A 34 -7.34 32.13 -17.41
N SER A 35 -7.23 33.36 -16.88
CA SER A 35 -6.00 34.15 -16.83
C SER A 35 -5.14 33.91 -15.59
N LEU A 36 -5.71 33.35 -14.51
CA LEU A 36 -5.04 33.18 -13.22
C LEU A 36 -4.32 31.84 -13.07
N ILE A 37 -3.16 31.71 -13.72
CA ILE A 37 -2.20 30.63 -13.42
C ILE A 37 -1.39 31.02 -12.18
N ARG A 38 -1.68 30.41 -11.03
CA ARG A 38 -0.91 30.59 -9.78
C ARG A 38 0.18 29.52 -9.60
N PRO A 39 1.39 29.88 -9.12
CA PRO A 39 2.41 28.92 -8.70
C PRO A 39 1.94 27.95 -7.60
N VAL A 40 2.44 26.70 -7.63
CA VAL A 40 2.07 25.63 -6.67
C VAL A 40 2.38 25.98 -5.21
N ASN A 41 3.37 26.84 -4.96
CA ASN A 41 3.74 27.28 -3.62
C ASN A 41 2.82 28.39 -3.06
N GLU A 42 1.89 28.94 -3.83
CA GLU A 42 0.85 29.83 -3.32
C GLU A 42 -0.31 29.10 -2.64
N TYR A 43 -0.44 27.78 -2.83
CA TYR A 43 -1.48 26.95 -2.24
C TYR A 43 -1.09 26.52 -0.83
N THR A 44 -1.98 26.77 0.14
CA THR A 44 -1.67 26.63 1.58
C THR A 44 -2.66 25.76 2.34
N ILE A 45 -3.83 25.48 1.74
CA ILE A 45 -4.87 24.62 2.31
C ILE A 45 -5.15 23.50 1.31
N GLY A 46 -5.12 22.25 1.79
CA GLY A 46 -5.61 21.11 1.01
C GLY A 46 -7.01 20.69 1.43
N TRP A 47 -7.81 20.22 0.48
CA TRP A 47 -9.16 19.71 0.69
C TRP A 47 -9.29 18.37 -0.04
N ILE A 48 -9.70 17.32 0.67
CA ILE A 48 -9.84 15.96 0.12
C ILE A 48 -11.30 15.51 0.23
N CYS A 49 -11.82 15.04 -0.90
CA CYS A 49 -13.14 14.41 -1.05
C CYS A 49 -12.95 12.93 -1.41
N ALA A 50 -13.84 12.04 -0.96
CA ALA A 50 -13.82 10.62 -1.29
C ALA A 50 -14.70 10.28 -2.52
N LEU A 51 -15.79 11.02 -2.73
CA LEU A 51 -16.79 10.76 -3.77
C LEU A 51 -16.95 11.94 -4.73
N SER A 52 -17.37 11.64 -5.96
CA SER A 52 -17.68 12.64 -6.99
C SER A 52 -18.74 13.68 -6.56
N LEU A 53 -19.74 13.28 -5.77
CA LEU A 53 -20.72 14.22 -5.20
C LEU A 53 -20.14 15.14 -4.10
N GLU A 54 -19.10 14.68 -3.39
CA GLU A 54 -18.43 15.49 -2.38
C GLU A 54 -17.48 16.50 -3.04
N LEU A 55 -16.84 16.09 -4.15
CA LEU A 55 -16.09 16.97 -5.02
C LEU A 55 -17.00 18.07 -5.58
N GLU A 56 -18.15 17.72 -6.15
CA GLU A 56 -19.12 18.69 -6.67
C GLU A 56 -19.59 19.69 -5.58
N ALA A 57 -19.89 19.20 -4.37
CA ALA A 57 -20.17 20.06 -3.22
C ALA A 57 -19.02 21.03 -2.91
N CYS A 58 -17.78 20.54 -2.90
CA CYS A 58 -16.57 21.34 -2.68
C CYS A 58 -16.38 22.41 -3.77
N LEU A 59 -16.45 22.03 -5.05
CA LEU A 59 -16.29 22.97 -6.17
C LEU A 59 -17.38 24.04 -6.16
N SER A 60 -18.62 23.67 -5.81
CA SER A 60 -19.74 24.61 -5.76
C SER A 60 -19.55 25.75 -4.75
N VAL A 61 -18.81 25.50 -3.66
CA VAL A 61 -18.57 26.50 -2.59
C VAL A 61 -17.32 27.36 -2.82
N LEU A 62 -16.42 27.02 -3.76
CA LEU A 62 -15.25 27.85 -4.08
C LEU A 62 -15.65 29.26 -4.54
N ASP A 63 -14.82 30.26 -4.22
CA ASP A 63 -15.07 31.64 -4.64
C ASP A 63 -14.65 31.84 -6.11
N THR A 64 -13.47 31.33 -6.48
CA THR A 64 -12.95 31.23 -7.87
C THR A 64 -12.38 29.84 -8.12
N ILE A 65 -12.46 29.33 -9.36
CA ILE A 65 -11.66 28.21 -9.84
C ILE A 65 -10.52 28.77 -10.70
N HIS A 66 -9.29 28.39 -10.38
CA HIS A 66 -8.08 28.80 -11.09
C HIS A 66 -7.81 27.86 -12.27
N SER A 67 -7.15 28.37 -13.31
CA SER A 67 -6.56 27.55 -14.38
C SER A 67 -5.54 26.55 -13.82
N ASP A 68 -5.46 25.38 -14.46
CA ASP A 68 -4.50 24.33 -14.10
C ASP A 68 -3.06 24.86 -14.11
N CYS A 69 -2.37 24.74 -12.98
CA CYS A 69 -0.98 25.16 -12.85
C CYS A 69 -0.06 24.09 -13.46
N GLY A 70 0.05 24.11 -14.79
CA GLY A 70 1.04 23.33 -15.55
C GLY A 70 2.48 23.72 -15.18
N HIS A 71 2.96 23.30 -14.01
CA HIS A 71 4.27 23.66 -13.51
C HIS A 71 5.36 23.04 -14.41
N PRO A 72 6.27 23.84 -15.00
CA PRO A 72 7.39 23.30 -15.74
C PRO A 72 8.20 22.35 -14.86
N GLY A 73 8.41 21.12 -15.32
CA GLY A 73 9.30 20.13 -14.67
C GLY A 73 8.68 19.16 -13.65
N VAL A 74 7.44 19.36 -13.14
CA VAL A 74 6.85 18.46 -12.13
C VAL A 74 5.53 17.85 -12.61
N LYS A 75 5.59 16.63 -13.18
CA LYS A 75 4.40 15.86 -13.57
C LYS A 75 3.75 15.22 -12.35
N SER A 76 2.62 15.77 -11.90
CA SER A 76 1.72 15.05 -11.00
C SER A 76 1.19 13.78 -11.68
N LYS A 77 0.92 12.72 -10.90
CA LYS A 77 0.15 11.54 -11.35
C LYS A 77 -1.31 11.59 -10.90
N ASP A 78 -1.65 12.59 -10.08
CA ASP A 78 -2.97 12.78 -9.47
C ASP A 78 -3.58 14.07 -10.02
N ILE A 79 -4.91 14.09 -10.17
CA ILE A 79 -5.66 15.22 -10.71
C ILE A 79 -6.09 16.11 -9.55
N TYR A 80 -5.82 17.40 -9.67
CA TYR A 80 -6.18 18.42 -8.68
C TYR A 80 -7.09 19.46 -9.31
N VAL A 81 -8.01 20.01 -8.52
CA VAL A 81 -8.72 21.25 -8.89
C VAL A 81 -8.22 22.37 -7.99
N LEU A 82 -8.03 23.54 -8.57
CA LEU A 82 -7.39 24.67 -7.92
C LEU A 82 -8.38 25.81 -7.79
N GLY A 83 -8.34 26.55 -6.68
CA GLY A 83 -9.21 27.70 -6.50
C GLY A 83 -8.86 28.49 -5.24
N ASP A 84 -9.80 29.32 -4.82
CA ASP A 84 -9.67 30.10 -3.59
C ASP A 84 -10.96 30.11 -2.75
N ILE A 85 -10.77 30.35 -1.46
CA ILE A 85 -11.84 30.70 -0.52
C ILE A 85 -11.41 31.94 0.26
N GLY A 86 -12.05 33.07 -0.06
CA GLY A 86 -11.89 34.39 0.55
C GLY A 86 -10.51 35.03 0.35
N LYS A 87 -9.49 34.49 1.05
CA LYS A 87 -8.12 35.02 1.04
C LYS A 87 -7.04 33.94 1.01
N HIS A 88 -7.44 32.68 0.88
CA HIS A 88 -6.58 31.49 0.91
C HIS A 88 -6.75 30.71 -0.39
N ASN A 89 -5.63 30.32 -1.00
CA ASN A 89 -5.64 29.42 -2.15
C ASN A 89 -5.78 27.98 -1.66
N VAL A 90 -6.76 27.26 -2.23
CA VAL A 90 -7.14 25.90 -1.87
C VAL A 90 -6.82 24.96 -3.03
N VAL A 91 -6.17 23.84 -2.71
CA VAL A 91 -6.06 22.69 -3.64
C VAL A 91 -7.06 21.61 -3.22
N VAL A 92 -7.87 21.17 -4.17
CA VAL A 92 -8.85 20.11 -4.01
C VAL A 92 -8.36 18.84 -4.69
N ALA A 93 -8.43 17.70 -3.99
CA ALA A 93 -8.23 16.38 -4.55
C ALA A 93 -9.45 15.49 -4.30
N THR A 94 -9.70 14.55 -5.21
CA THR A 94 -10.65 13.46 -5.01
C THR A 94 -9.91 12.12 -4.95
N LEU A 95 -10.45 11.16 -4.21
CA LEU A 95 -10.07 9.76 -4.37
C LEU A 95 -10.54 9.25 -5.76
N PRO A 96 -9.90 8.22 -6.33
CA PRO A 96 -10.32 7.65 -7.60
C PRO A 96 -11.73 7.03 -7.52
N GLU A 97 -12.53 7.19 -8.58
CA GLU A 97 -13.91 6.70 -8.62
C GLU A 97 -14.00 5.20 -8.30
N GLY A 98 -14.90 4.83 -7.40
CA GLY A 98 -15.05 3.45 -6.88
C GLY A 98 -13.99 3.00 -5.86
N ILE A 99 -13.04 3.86 -5.47
CA ILE A 99 -11.95 3.54 -4.53
C ILE A 99 -12.00 4.48 -3.32
N TYR A 100 -12.42 3.96 -2.17
CA TYR A 100 -12.55 4.68 -0.90
C TYR A 100 -11.77 3.98 0.24
N GLY A 101 -11.87 4.47 1.48
CA GLY A 101 -11.19 3.88 2.65
C GLY A 101 -9.87 4.56 3.06
N ASN A 102 -9.45 4.31 4.31
CA ASN A 102 -8.39 5.07 4.99
C ASN A 102 -7.05 5.03 4.24
N ASN A 103 -6.64 3.85 3.77
CA ASN A 103 -5.37 3.68 3.05
C ASN A 103 -5.29 4.53 1.77
N ARG A 104 -6.43 4.79 1.12
CA ARG A 104 -6.50 5.56 -0.14
C ARG A 104 -6.49 7.05 0.12
N ALA A 105 -7.22 7.49 1.15
CA ALA A 105 -7.17 8.86 1.63
C ALA A 105 -5.77 9.28 2.10
N ALA A 106 -5.07 8.41 2.85
CA ALA A 106 -3.69 8.61 3.25
C ALA A 106 -2.73 8.82 2.05
N VAL A 107 -2.88 8.03 0.99
CA VAL A 107 -2.06 8.15 -0.22
C VAL A 107 -2.34 9.46 -0.97
N VAL A 108 -3.61 9.87 -1.11
CA VAL A 108 -3.97 11.15 -1.74
C VAL A 108 -3.41 12.32 -0.91
N ALA A 109 -3.57 12.28 0.41
CA ALA A 109 -3.03 13.28 1.33
C ALA A 109 -1.51 13.44 1.24
N ALA A 110 -0.78 12.32 1.24
CA ALA A 110 0.68 12.33 1.11
C ALA A 110 1.15 12.90 -0.25
N ARG A 111 0.44 12.60 -1.35
CA ARG A 111 0.79 13.11 -2.69
C ARG A 111 0.45 14.58 -2.88
N LEU A 112 -0.72 15.02 -2.40
CA LEU A 112 -1.13 16.43 -2.42
C LEU A 112 -0.09 17.27 -1.66
N THR A 113 0.26 16.87 -0.44
CA THR A 113 1.20 17.63 0.40
C THR A 113 2.65 17.56 -0.09
N ALA A 114 3.05 16.49 -0.79
CA ALA A 114 4.35 16.42 -1.47
C ALA A 114 4.43 17.33 -2.71
N TYR A 115 3.34 17.51 -3.45
CA TYR A 115 3.30 18.37 -4.65
C TYR A 115 3.12 19.85 -4.28
N PHE A 116 2.16 20.16 -3.41
CA PHE A 116 1.88 21.51 -2.91
C PHE A 116 2.63 21.73 -1.59
N SER A 117 3.94 21.94 -1.70
CA SER A 117 4.88 22.00 -0.57
C SER A 117 4.53 23.02 0.52
N ASN A 118 3.80 24.09 0.20
CA ASN A 118 3.39 25.14 1.14
C ASN A 118 2.04 24.85 1.85
N VAL A 119 1.39 23.71 1.58
CA VAL A 119 0.19 23.29 2.31
C VAL A 119 0.52 23.08 3.79
N LYS A 120 -0.32 23.66 4.66
CA LYS A 120 -0.12 23.72 6.11
C LYS A 120 -1.00 22.74 6.89
N PHE A 121 -2.19 22.45 6.35
CA PHE A 121 -3.14 21.48 6.88
C PHE A 121 -4.13 21.05 5.80
N LEU A 122 -4.81 19.93 6.04
CA LEU A 122 -5.85 19.38 5.19
C LEU A 122 -7.23 19.49 5.84
N PHE A 123 -8.26 19.49 5.00
CA PHE A 123 -9.61 19.11 5.38
C PHE A 123 -9.99 17.81 4.67
N MET A 124 -10.47 16.82 5.42
CA MET A 124 -11.20 15.68 4.85
C MET A 124 -12.68 16.01 4.96
N VAL A 125 -13.33 16.31 3.84
CA VAL A 125 -14.73 16.74 3.81
C VAL A 125 -15.54 15.78 2.96
N GLY A 126 -16.69 15.37 3.47
CA GLY A 126 -17.57 14.48 2.75
C GLY A 126 -18.80 14.11 3.55
N ILE A 127 -19.39 12.97 3.23
CA ILE A 127 -20.55 12.41 3.93
C ILE A 127 -20.14 11.35 4.95
N GLY A 128 -21.00 11.10 5.93
CA GLY A 128 -20.86 10.05 6.93
C GLY A 128 -22.22 9.65 7.51
N GLY A 129 -22.25 8.54 8.24
CA GLY A 129 -23.46 8.09 8.94
C GLY A 129 -23.50 8.64 10.36
N GLY A 130 -24.64 9.18 10.79
CA GLY A 130 -24.81 9.77 12.11
C GLY A 130 -25.03 8.72 13.20
N ILE A 131 -24.60 9.03 14.43
CA ILE A 131 -24.90 8.26 15.64
C ILE A 131 -25.75 9.13 16.59
N PRO A 132 -27.09 9.11 16.48
CA PRO A 132 -27.96 9.78 17.44
C PRO A 132 -27.83 9.13 18.82
N ASN A 133 -27.79 9.96 19.87
CA ASN A 133 -27.90 9.50 21.25
C ASN A 133 -28.80 10.47 22.01
N LEU A 134 -30.11 10.23 21.91
CA LEU A 134 -31.14 11.09 22.52
C LEU A 134 -31.02 11.13 24.05
N SER A 135 -30.54 10.06 24.68
CA SER A 135 -30.35 10.01 26.15
C SER A 135 -29.29 10.98 26.66
N ASN A 136 -28.29 11.29 25.84
CA ASN A 136 -27.25 12.29 26.13
C ASN A 136 -27.50 13.64 25.41
N ASN A 137 -28.75 13.94 25.02
CA ASN A 137 -29.14 15.15 24.28
C ASN A 137 -28.35 15.36 22.96
N ASN A 138 -27.94 14.26 22.31
CA ASN A 138 -27.19 14.26 21.06
C ASN A 138 -28.12 13.88 19.89
N ASP A 139 -29.06 14.76 19.55
CA ASP A 139 -30.00 14.59 18.44
C ASP A 139 -29.39 15.00 17.10
N ILE A 140 -28.55 14.11 16.55
CA ILE A 140 -27.95 14.24 15.21
C ILE A 140 -29.01 13.87 14.16
N ARG A 141 -29.12 14.68 13.10
CA ARG A 141 -30.11 14.52 12.01
C ARG A 141 -29.49 14.36 10.65
N LEU A 142 -30.24 13.81 9.71
CA LEU A 142 -29.86 13.83 8.31
C LEU A 142 -29.75 15.28 7.82
N GLY A 143 -28.65 15.58 7.13
CA GLY A 143 -28.26 16.93 6.74
C GLY A 143 -27.47 17.73 7.78
N ASP A 144 -27.27 17.24 9.00
CA ASP A 144 -26.35 17.88 9.97
C ASP A 144 -24.88 17.74 9.58
N VAL A 145 -24.00 18.48 10.26
CA VAL A 145 -22.54 18.39 10.09
C VAL A 145 -21.90 17.96 11.41
N VAL A 146 -20.98 17.00 11.35
CA VAL A 146 -20.13 16.59 12.47
C VAL A 146 -18.67 16.98 12.19
N VAL A 147 -18.03 17.60 13.17
CA VAL A 147 -16.64 18.09 13.09
C VAL A 147 -15.80 17.37 14.15
N SER A 148 -14.69 16.75 13.72
CA SER A 148 -13.77 16.03 14.60
C SER A 148 -13.10 16.98 15.60
N ILE A 149 -13.27 16.76 16.91
CA ILE A 149 -12.49 17.45 17.95
C ILE A 149 -12.08 16.49 19.07
N PRO A 150 -10.94 16.72 19.75
CA PRO A 150 -10.57 15.95 20.93
C PRO A 150 -11.66 15.97 22.01
N GLU A 151 -11.99 14.81 22.56
CA GLU A 151 -12.97 14.65 23.64
C GLU A 151 -12.56 13.48 24.55
N GLY A 152 -12.46 13.75 25.86
CA GLY A 152 -11.98 12.77 26.84
C GLY A 152 -10.58 12.25 26.50
N ARG A 153 -10.46 10.93 26.28
CA ARG A 153 -9.20 10.25 25.92
C ARG A 153 -8.92 10.19 24.41
N PHE A 154 -9.82 10.70 23.57
CA PHE A 154 -9.77 10.48 22.12
C PHE A 154 -9.39 11.78 21.37
N PRO A 155 -8.60 11.70 20.28
CA PRO A 155 -8.02 12.86 19.60
C PRO A 155 -8.99 13.57 18.64
N GLY A 156 -10.22 13.07 18.48
CA GLY A 156 -11.26 13.59 17.60
C GLY A 156 -11.60 12.67 16.43
N VAL A 157 -10.67 11.82 16.01
CA VAL A 157 -10.93 10.68 15.13
C VAL A 157 -10.38 9.41 15.76
N VAL A 158 -11.14 8.32 15.69
CA VAL A 158 -10.76 7.01 16.24
C VAL A 158 -10.91 5.95 15.16
N LYS A 159 -9.86 5.17 14.93
CA LYS A 159 -9.94 3.93 14.13
C LYS A 159 -10.70 2.88 14.92
N TRP A 160 -12.02 2.80 14.71
CA TRP A 160 -12.89 2.03 15.59
C TRP A 160 -12.73 0.51 15.41
N ASP A 161 -12.34 0.07 14.22
CA ASP A 161 -12.11 -1.32 13.82
C ASP A 161 -10.62 -1.73 13.81
N MET A 162 -9.71 -0.90 14.33
CA MET A 162 -8.27 -1.21 14.42
C MET A 162 -7.86 -1.65 15.84
N GLY A 163 -7.58 -2.94 16.01
CA GLY A 163 -7.30 -3.53 17.31
C GLY A 163 -7.02 -5.02 17.26
N LYS A 164 -6.87 -5.61 18.44
CA LYS A 164 -6.70 -7.05 18.66
C LYS A 164 -8.04 -7.67 19.03
N ALA A 165 -8.45 -8.71 18.31
CA ALA A 165 -9.48 -9.62 18.79
C ALA A 165 -8.87 -10.52 19.89
N GLU A 166 -9.48 -10.50 21.07
CA GLU A 166 -9.10 -11.30 22.24
C GLU A 166 -10.18 -12.39 22.48
N ALA A 167 -9.99 -13.26 23.47
CA ALA A 167 -10.88 -14.41 23.67
C ALA A 167 -12.25 -14.00 24.25
N GLY A 168 -13.33 -14.50 23.66
CA GLY A 168 -14.71 -14.18 24.09
C GLY A 168 -15.29 -12.93 23.43
N ASP A 169 -15.00 -12.73 22.15
CA ASP A 169 -15.46 -11.60 21.31
C ASP A 169 -15.10 -10.19 21.83
N THR A 170 -14.16 -10.11 22.76
CA THR A 170 -13.59 -8.86 23.26
C THR A 170 -12.64 -8.23 22.24
N PHE A 171 -12.84 -6.96 21.90
CA PHE A 171 -11.99 -6.24 20.95
C PHE A 171 -11.20 -5.12 21.64
N ASN A 172 -9.86 -5.24 21.61
CA ASN A 172 -8.95 -4.30 22.27
C ASN A 172 -8.31 -3.37 21.23
N ARG A 173 -8.77 -2.12 21.11
CA ARG A 173 -8.23 -1.15 20.16
C ARG A 173 -6.77 -0.80 20.47
N THR A 174 -5.92 -0.85 19.45
CA THR A 174 -4.48 -0.58 19.56
C THR A 174 -4.00 0.59 18.70
N GLY A 175 -4.92 1.30 18.03
CA GLY A 175 -4.62 2.46 17.19
C GLY A 175 -4.98 3.79 17.86
N THR A 176 -4.14 4.81 17.65
CA THR A 176 -4.44 6.22 17.95
C THR A 176 -4.17 7.05 16.69
N CYS A 177 -4.97 8.08 16.46
CA CYS A 177 -4.73 9.09 15.42
C CYS A 177 -4.16 10.37 16.05
N ASP A 178 -3.57 11.22 15.24
CA ASP A 178 -3.22 12.57 15.68
C ASP A 178 -4.47 13.43 15.91
N LYS A 179 -4.35 14.46 16.75
CA LYS A 179 -5.39 15.49 16.90
C LYS A 179 -5.38 16.46 15.71
N PRO A 180 -6.51 17.11 15.38
CA PRO A 180 -6.52 18.20 14.40
C PRO A 180 -5.58 19.36 14.79
N PRO A 181 -5.13 20.18 13.81
CA PRO A 181 -4.26 21.32 14.07
C PRO A 181 -4.81 22.27 15.14
N ASP A 182 -3.99 22.65 16.12
CA ASP A 182 -4.40 23.51 17.26
C ASP A 182 -4.96 24.87 16.82
N GLN A 183 -4.49 25.36 15.67
CA GLN A 183 -4.95 26.58 15.02
C GLN A 183 -6.41 26.46 14.54
N LEU A 184 -6.81 25.31 14.00
CA LEU A 184 -8.19 25.02 13.62
C LEU A 184 -9.05 24.77 14.86
N LEU A 185 -8.53 24.03 15.85
CA LEU A 185 -9.19 23.82 17.14
C LEU A 185 -9.46 25.15 17.87
N SER A 186 -8.56 26.13 17.77
CA SER A 186 -8.71 27.46 18.36
C SER A 186 -9.85 28.30 17.73
N LEU A 187 -10.21 28.04 16.46
CA LEU A 187 -11.31 28.72 15.77
C LEU A 187 -12.68 28.09 16.10
N ILE A 188 -12.71 26.81 16.47
CA ILE A 188 -13.95 26.06 16.75
C ILE A 188 -14.81 26.68 17.87
N PRO A 189 -14.28 27.15 19.01
CA PRO A 189 -15.07 27.86 20.02
C PRO A 189 -15.78 29.11 19.47
N ILE A 190 -15.13 29.83 18.54
CA ILE A 190 -15.67 31.04 17.92
C ILE A 190 -16.80 30.68 16.95
N LEU A 191 -16.60 29.67 16.09
CA LEU A 191 -17.64 29.14 15.21
C LEU A 191 -18.84 28.60 15.99
N ARG A 192 -18.58 27.77 17.02
CA ARG A 192 -19.61 27.23 17.91
C ARG A 192 -20.43 28.34 18.57
N SER A 193 -19.79 29.43 18.98
CA SER A 193 -20.47 30.64 19.49
C SER A 193 -21.31 31.33 18.41
N ARG A 194 -20.81 31.46 17.17
CA ARG A 194 -21.57 32.01 16.03
C ARG A 194 -22.81 31.18 15.72
N HIS A 195 -22.69 29.86 15.55
CA HIS A 195 -23.83 28.97 15.29
C HIS A 195 -24.86 29.03 16.42
N ARG A 196 -24.42 28.95 17.69
CA ARG A 196 -25.32 29.07 18.86
C ARG A 196 -26.05 30.42 18.96
N SER A 197 -25.46 31.49 18.41
CA SER A 197 -26.06 32.83 18.40
C SER A 197 -26.74 33.19 17.07
N GLY A 198 -27.00 32.21 16.19
CA GLY A 198 -27.65 32.44 14.89
C GLY A 198 -26.83 33.25 13.88
N ARG A 199 -25.53 33.46 14.14
CA ARG A 199 -24.58 34.22 13.31
C ARG A 199 -23.64 33.33 12.50
N GLY A 200 -23.92 32.02 12.46
CA GLY A 200 -23.24 31.09 11.56
C GLY A 200 -23.69 31.33 10.11
N LYS A 201 -22.78 31.19 9.16
CA LYS A 201 -23.00 31.47 7.73
C LYS A 201 -23.21 30.23 6.86
N THR A 202 -23.05 29.03 7.41
CA THR A 202 -23.20 27.75 6.68
C THR A 202 -24.46 27.71 5.81
N SER A 203 -25.65 28.02 6.35
CA SER A 203 -26.88 28.11 5.54
C SER A 203 -26.84 29.19 4.47
N THR A 204 -26.25 30.35 4.76
CA THR A 204 -26.09 31.44 3.79
C THR A 204 -25.21 31.02 2.61
N TYR A 205 -24.17 30.20 2.83
CA TYR A 205 -23.36 29.65 1.75
C TYR A 205 -24.11 28.56 0.96
N ILE A 206 -24.95 27.74 1.62
CA ILE A 206 -25.85 26.78 0.93
C ILE A 206 -26.81 27.54 -0.01
N GLU A 207 -27.46 28.61 0.48
CA GLU A 207 -28.31 29.50 -0.31
C GLU A 207 -27.54 30.21 -1.43
N GLU A 208 -26.27 30.56 -1.20
CA GLU A 208 -25.37 31.13 -2.22
C GLU A 208 -25.11 30.12 -3.35
N VAL A 209 -24.83 28.86 -3.02
CA VAL A 209 -24.63 27.79 -3.99
C VAL A 209 -25.88 27.58 -4.84
N TYR A 210 -27.07 27.51 -4.25
CA TYR A 210 -28.32 27.35 -5.00
C TYR A 210 -28.63 28.52 -5.95
N ARG A 211 -28.16 29.73 -5.62
CA ARG A 211 -28.30 30.94 -6.45
C ARG A 211 -27.28 30.97 -7.59
N ARG A 212 -26.04 30.52 -7.33
CA ARG A 212 -24.94 30.46 -8.30
C ARG A 212 -25.06 29.28 -9.27
N ASN A 213 -25.64 28.17 -8.80
CA ASN A 213 -25.73 26.91 -9.51
C ASN A 213 -27.19 26.41 -9.54
N PRO A 214 -28.07 26.96 -10.41
CA PRO A 214 -29.48 26.57 -10.47
C PRO A 214 -29.73 25.09 -10.77
N HIS A 215 -28.75 24.38 -11.32
CA HIS A 215 -28.84 22.94 -11.56
C HIS A 215 -28.73 22.10 -10.27
N LEU A 216 -28.18 22.65 -9.17
CA LEU A 216 -28.09 22.00 -7.85
C LEU A 216 -29.35 22.19 -6.98
N GLN A 217 -30.45 22.72 -7.53
CA GLN A 217 -31.73 22.88 -6.81
C GLN A 217 -32.36 21.55 -6.39
N ASN A 218 -31.95 20.44 -7.00
CA ASN A 218 -32.29 19.07 -6.57
C ASN A 218 -31.47 18.59 -5.36
N TRP A 219 -30.45 19.33 -4.90
CA TRP A 219 -29.65 19.05 -3.70
C TRP A 219 -30.19 19.78 -2.46
N LYS A 220 -31.43 20.28 -2.51
CA LYS A 220 -32.09 20.96 -1.40
C LYS A 220 -32.35 20.03 -0.21
N TYR A 221 -32.53 20.63 0.97
CA TYR A 221 -33.03 19.93 2.16
C TYR A 221 -34.33 19.17 1.84
N LEU A 222 -34.39 17.89 2.21
CA LEU A 222 -35.49 16.99 1.82
C LEU A 222 -36.73 17.07 2.71
N GLY A 223 -36.70 17.86 3.78
CA GLY A 223 -37.80 17.99 4.75
C GLY A 223 -37.56 17.21 6.05
N GLU A 224 -38.21 17.62 7.14
CA GLU A 224 -38.14 16.92 8.44
C GLU A 224 -38.86 15.56 8.35
N GLU A 225 -39.85 15.43 7.47
CA GLU A 225 -40.59 14.20 7.15
C GLU A 225 -39.78 13.13 6.41
N LYS A 226 -38.57 13.49 5.93
CA LYS A 226 -37.59 12.57 5.34
C LYS A 226 -36.45 12.23 6.30
N ASP A 227 -36.44 12.78 7.51
CA ASP A 227 -35.45 12.51 8.56
C ASP A 227 -35.91 11.40 9.52
N ASN A 228 -36.08 10.20 8.96
CA ASN A 228 -36.66 9.06 9.68
C ASN A 228 -35.56 8.24 10.39
N LEU A 229 -35.43 8.46 11.70
CA LEU A 229 -34.63 7.63 12.60
C LEU A 229 -35.49 6.47 13.11
N TYR A 230 -35.13 5.23 12.76
CA TYR A 230 -35.81 4.03 13.24
C TYR A 230 -35.27 3.55 14.59
N HIS A 231 -36.10 2.84 15.35
CA HIS A 231 -35.69 2.15 16.56
C HIS A 231 -34.60 1.10 16.24
N ALA A 232 -33.56 1.00 17.07
CA ALA A 232 -32.38 0.18 16.75
C ALA A 232 -32.63 -1.34 16.65
N THR A 233 -33.79 -1.82 17.10
CA THR A 233 -34.24 -3.21 16.97
C THR A 233 -35.24 -3.43 15.82
N TYR A 234 -35.60 -2.37 15.09
CA TYR A 234 -36.48 -2.44 13.93
C TYR A 234 -35.62 -2.56 12.66
N GLU A 235 -35.81 -3.66 11.93
CA GLU A 235 -35.07 -3.97 10.72
C GLU A 235 -35.91 -3.69 9.46
N HIS A 236 -35.25 -3.20 8.41
CA HIS A 236 -35.92 -2.83 7.17
C HIS A 236 -36.65 -4.01 6.52
N GLU A 237 -37.98 -3.94 6.40
CA GLU A 237 -38.85 -5.07 6.01
C GLU A 237 -38.50 -5.72 4.66
N GLN A 238 -37.89 -4.94 3.76
CA GLN A 238 -37.35 -5.43 2.49
C GLN A 238 -35.84 -5.19 2.41
N PRO A 239 -34.95 -6.08 2.93
CA PRO A 239 -33.51 -5.82 3.07
C PRO A 239 -32.72 -5.54 1.77
N LYS A 240 -33.34 -5.71 0.60
CA LYS A 240 -32.78 -5.40 -0.72
C LYS A 240 -33.34 -4.13 -1.35
N SER A 241 -34.42 -3.56 -0.80
CA SER A 241 -34.97 -2.29 -1.22
C SER A 241 -34.08 -1.14 -0.72
N ARG A 242 -34.27 0.05 -1.31
CA ARG A 242 -33.74 1.33 -0.79
C ARG A 242 -34.87 2.29 -0.41
N ASP A 243 -36.10 1.85 -0.55
CA ASP A 243 -37.32 2.59 -0.25
C ASP A 243 -37.97 1.99 0.99
N CYS A 244 -38.24 2.86 1.97
CA CYS A 244 -38.88 2.52 3.23
C CYS A 244 -40.41 2.68 3.18
N SER A 245 -41.02 2.88 1.99
CA SER A 245 -42.48 2.97 1.80
C SER A 245 -43.26 1.78 2.35
N SER A 246 -42.62 0.61 2.49
CA SER A 246 -43.20 -0.60 3.07
C SER A 246 -42.89 -0.79 4.56
N CYS A 247 -42.08 0.08 5.18
CA CYS A 247 -41.75 -0.04 6.60
C CYS A 247 -42.83 0.61 7.47
N ASP A 248 -43.22 -0.06 8.54
CA ASP A 248 -44.12 0.45 9.57
C ASP A 248 -43.65 1.81 10.14
N PRO A 249 -44.45 2.90 9.99
CA PRO A 249 -44.16 4.20 10.61
C PRO A 249 -44.08 4.18 12.14
N ASP A 250 -44.63 3.16 12.80
CA ASP A 250 -44.48 2.98 14.25
C ASP A 250 -43.05 2.54 14.65
N GLY A 251 -42.25 2.05 13.71
CA GLY A 251 -40.82 1.81 13.88
C GLY A 251 -39.96 3.08 13.98
N ILE A 252 -40.50 4.26 13.67
CA ILE A 252 -39.79 5.56 13.72
C ILE A 252 -39.81 6.14 15.14
N VAL A 253 -38.69 6.69 15.61
CA VAL A 253 -38.55 7.31 16.93
C VAL A 253 -39.34 8.63 17.01
N LYS A 254 -40.56 8.58 17.54
CA LYS A 254 -41.53 9.71 17.53
C LYS A 254 -41.20 10.87 18.48
N ASN A 255 -40.40 10.65 19.53
CA ASN A 255 -40.19 11.61 20.63
C ASN A 255 -39.01 12.59 20.40
N ARG A 256 -38.73 12.98 19.15
CA ARG A 256 -37.65 13.93 18.83
C ARG A 256 -38.18 15.38 18.90
N PRO A 257 -37.51 16.32 19.61
CA PRO A 257 -37.97 17.70 19.69
C PRO A 257 -38.02 18.39 18.32
N LYS A 258 -39.06 19.16 18.00
CA LYS A 258 -39.10 19.91 16.74
C LYS A 258 -37.96 20.94 16.67
N ARG A 259 -37.31 21.08 15.52
CA ARG A 259 -36.30 22.12 15.31
C ARG A 259 -36.95 23.44 14.92
N GLY A 260 -36.37 24.55 15.39
CA GLY A 260 -36.88 25.91 15.12
C GLY A 260 -36.60 26.44 13.71
N ASN A 261 -35.80 25.73 12.91
CA ASN A 261 -35.53 26.00 11.50
C ASN A 261 -34.93 24.75 10.82
N THR A 262 -34.78 24.81 9.49
CA THR A 262 -34.22 23.73 8.65
C THR A 262 -32.69 23.82 8.45
N ASN A 263 -32.00 24.64 9.25
CA ASN A 263 -30.54 24.81 9.10
C ASN A 263 -29.80 23.55 9.59
N PRO A 264 -28.67 23.18 8.95
CA PRO A 264 -27.83 22.10 9.45
C PRO A 264 -27.27 22.46 10.83
N VAL A 265 -27.39 21.55 11.80
CA VAL A 265 -26.81 21.72 13.13
C VAL A 265 -25.37 21.21 13.09
N ILE A 266 -24.44 22.01 13.64
CA ILE A 266 -23.03 21.66 13.72
C ILE A 266 -22.75 20.98 15.06
N HIS A 267 -22.43 19.69 15.00
CA HIS A 267 -22.01 18.87 16.13
C HIS A 267 -20.48 18.77 16.17
N TYR A 268 -19.93 18.72 17.37
CA TYR A 268 -18.49 18.61 17.61
C TYR A 268 -18.22 17.43 18.53
N GLY A 269 -17.33 16.52 18.16
CA GLY A 269 -16.94 15.38 18.98
C GLY A 269 -16.14 14.34 18.22
N ILE A 270 -16.22 13.09 18.66
CA ILE A 270 -15.48 11.97 18.06
C ILE A 270 -16.14 11.48 16.77
N ILE A 271 -15.33 11.33 15.73
CA ILE A 271 -15.67 10.64 14.48
C ILE A 271 -15.00 9.25 14.49
N ALA A 272 -15.79 8.21 14.27
CA ALA A 272 -15.31 6.84 14.17
C ALA A 272 -14.96 6.53 12.70
N SER A 273 -13.67 6.47 12.38
CA SER A 273 -13.19 6.05 11.05
C SER A 273 -12.94 4.55 11.02
N GLY A 274 -13.30 3.86 9.94
CA GLY A 274 -12.95 2.44 9.75
C GLY A 274 -13.22 1.95 8.33
N ASP A 275 -12.72 0.77 7.98
CA ASP A 275 -12.80 0.25 6.61
C ASP A 275 -14.07 -0.61 6.38
N GLN A 276 -14.99 -0.68 7.36
CA GLN A 276 -16.28 -1.38 7.27
C GLN A 276 -17.48 -0.44 7.10
N VAL A 277 -18.35 -0.72 6.13
CA VAL A 277 -19.67 -0.07 6.00
C VAL A 277 -20.63 -0.63 7.05
N ILE A 278 -21.22 0.24 7.88
CA ILE A 278 -22.23 -0.14 8.88
C ILE A 278 -23.65 0.04 8.32
N LYS A 279 -24.47 -0.99 8.53
CA LYS A 279 -25.91 -1.09 8.20
C LYS A 279 -26.68 -1.83 9.31
N ASP A 280 -26.23 -1.66 10.54
CA ASP A 280 -26.68 -2.37 11.73
C ASP A 280 -26.76 -1.34 12.85
N ALA A 281 -27.98 -1.05 13.28
CA ALA A 281 -28.26 -0.03 14.28
C ALA A 281 -27.72 -0.40 15.66
N LEU A 282 -27.68 -1.69 16.02
CA LEU A 282 -27.14 -2.17 17.29
C LEU A 282 -25.61 -2.03 17.29
N LYS A 283 -24.94 -2.37 16.19
CA LYS A 283 -23.49 -2.18 16.03
C LYS A 283 -23.11 -0.70 16.03
N ARG A 284 -23.89 0.15 15.36
CA ARG A 284 -23.76 1.63 15.42
C ARG A 284 -23.86 2.14 16.86
N ASP A 285 -24.90 1.74 17.59
CA ASP A 285 -25.16 2.20 18.96
C ASP A 285 -24.08 1.70 19.94
N ALA A 286 -23.56 0.49 19.71
CA ALA A 286 -22.40 -0.03 20.44
C ALA A 286 -21.14 0.82 20.22
N ILE A 287 -20.79 1.15 18.97
CA ILE A 287 -19.68 2.05 18.62
C ILE A 287 -19.89 3.44 19.26
N GLY A 288 -21.10 3.99 19.16
CA GLY A 288 -21.49 5.26 19.78
C GLY A 288 -21.30 5.27 21.29
N LYS A 289 -21.77 4.23 21.99
CA LYS A 289 -21.65 4.06 23.44
C LYS A 289 -20.19 3.91 23.89
N GLU A 290 -19.38 3.16 23.14
CA GLU A 290 -18.01 2.84 23.53
C GLU A 290 -17.01 4.00 23.27
N LEU A 291 -17.22 4.76 22.20
CA LEU A 291 -16.33 5.84 21.77
C LEU A 291 -16.84 7.25 22.09
N ASN A 292 -18.10 7.39 22.53
CA ASN A 292 -18.85 8.66 22.46
C ASN A 292 -18.88 9.24 21.03
N ALA A 293 -18.85 8.36 20.02
CA ALA A 293 -18.78 8.75 18.61
C ALA A 293 -20.11 9.37 18.13
N LYS A 294 -19.99 10.38 17.27
CA LYS A 294 -21.10 11.14 16.67
C LYS A 294 -21.35 10.79 15.21
N CYS A 295 -20.33 10.29 14.51
CA CYS A 295 -20.37 9.94 13.10
C CYS A 295 -19.51 8.71 12.84
N ILE A 296 -19.89 7.89 11.85
CA ILE A 296 -19.08 6.81 11.28
C ILE A 296 -18.75 7.17 9.83
N GLU A 297 -17.48 7.02 9.43
CA GLU A 297 -16.96 7.31 8.09
C GLU A 297 -15.74 6.43 7.79
N MET A 298 -15.11 6.58 6.62
CA MET A 298 -14.13 5.60 6.10
C MET A 298 -12.76 6.15 5.72
N GLU A 299 -12.49 7.47 5.79
CA GLU A 299 -11.25 8.06 5.26
C GLU A 299 -10.45 8.91 6.26
N GLY A 300 -11.11 9.47 7.28
CA GLY A 300 -10.58 10.56 8.09
C GLY A 300 -9.32 10.19 8.86
N ALA A 301 -9.26 8.97 9.39
CA ALA A 301 -8.07 8.48 10.10
C ALA A 301 -6.86 8.28 9.17
N GLY A 302 -7.09 7.88 7.91
CA GLY A 302 -6.02 7.80 6.91
C GLY A 302 -5.44 9.17 6.58
N THR A 303 -6.30 10.18 6.36
CA THR A 303 -5.86 11.55 6.07
C THR A 303 -5.09 12.18 7.23
N ILE A 304 -5.58 12.03 8.47
CA ILE A 304 -4.92 12.56 9.68
C ILE A 304 -3.52 11.96 9.90
N ASP A 305 -3.39 10.63 9.77
CA ASP A 305 -2.11 9.97 9.94
C ASP A 305 -1.10 10.46 8.89
N ALA A 306 -1.54 10.67 7.64
CA ALA A 306 -0.69 11.18 6.58
C ALA A 306 -0.25 12.64 6.81
N PHE A 307 -1.14 13.53 7.26
CA PHE A 307 -0.84 14.96 7.45
C PHE A 307 -1.82 15.64 8.42
N PRO A 308 -1.41 16.70 9.15
CA PRO A 308 -2.31 17.47 10.01
C PRO A 308 -3.63 17.86 9.32
N CYS A 309 -4.75 17.34 9.82
CA CYS A 309 -6.04 17.38 9.15
C CYS A 309 -7.21 17.61 10.12
N LEU A 310 -8.28 18.27 9.66
CA LEU A 310 -9.59 18.29 10.32
C LEU A 310 -10.62 17.53 9.47
N VAL A 311 -11.40 16.66 10.10
CA VAL A 311 -12.45 15.87 9.41
C VAL A 311 -13.81 16.52 9.64
N VAL A 312 -14.56 16.73 8.56
CA VAL A 312 -15.89 17.35 8.55
C VAL A 312 -16.83 16.45 7.74
N ARG A 313 -17.86 15.88 8.40
CA ARG A 313 -18.80 14.96 7.75
C ARG A 313 -20.23 15.48 7.79
N GLY A 314 -20.87 15.54 6.64
CA GLY A 314 -22.31 15.74 6.50
C GLY A 314 -23.04 14.43 6.72
N ILE A 315 -24.13 14.45 7.48
CA ILE A 315 -24.84 13.22 7.87
C ILE A 315 -25.83 12.82 6.78
N CYS A 316 -25.58 11.70 6.10
CA CYS A 316 -26.39 11.22 4.97
C CYS A 316 -27.23 9.97 5.26
N ASP A 317 -26.97 9.28 6.37
CA ASP A 317 -27.73 8.13 6.85
C ASP A 317 -27.50 7.90 8.34
N TYR A 318 -28.20 6.92 8.92
CA TYR A 318 -28.07 6.51 10.31
C TYR A 318 -27.36 5.17 10.50
N CYS A 319 -26.49 4.73 9.56
CA CYS A 319 -25.72 3.48 9.68
C CYS A 319 -26.56 2.21 9.98
N ASP A 320 -27.83 2.19 9.60
CA ASP A 320 -28.76 1.07 9.83
C ASP A 320 -29.20 0.42 8.51
N SER A 321 -30.15 -0.51 8.58
CA SER A 321 -30.71 -1.19 7.41
C SER A 321 -31.59 -0.30 6.52
N HIS A 322 -31.95 0.92 6.97
CA HIS A 322 -32.75 1.90 6.23
C HIS A 322 -31.89 2.89 5.41
N LYS A 323 -30.55 2.74 5.46
CA LYS A 323 -29.57 3.52 4.70
C LYS A 323 -29.85 3.57 3.19
N ASN A 324 -30.30 4.73 2.72
CA ASN A 324 -30.47 5.08 1.30
C ASN A 324 -29.39 6.09 0.83
N LYS A 325 -29.60 6.75 -0.32
CA LYS A 325 -28.65 7.73 -0.89
C LYS A 325 -29.21 9.15 -1.01
N ASP A 326 -30.46 9.37 -0.65
CA ASP A 326 -31.21 10.57 -1.04
C ASP A 326 -30.66 11.83 -0.37
N TRP A 327 -30.18 11.68 0.87
CA TRP A 327 -29.58 12.75 1.68
C TRP A 327 -28.11 13.04 1.34
N GLN A 328 -27.42 12.19 0.57
CA GLN A 328 -25.99 12.38 0.25
C GLN A 328 -25.66 13.74 -0.37
N PRO A 329 -26.43 14.28 -1.34
CA PRO A 329 -26.11 15.55 -1.98
C PRO A 329 -26.23 16.75 -1.01
N TYR A 330 -27.33 16.85 -0.25
CA TYR A 330 -27.52 17.92 0.74
C TYR A 330 -26.49 17.83 1.87
N ALA A 331 -26.22 16.61 2.38
CA ALA A 331 -25.24 16.39 3.44
C ALA A 331 -23.82 16.83 3.02
N ALA A 332 -23.38 16.46 1.80
CA ALA A 332 -22.09 16.89 1.26
C ALA A 332 -22.00 18.42 1.14
N LEU A 333 -23.06 19.05 0.62
CA LEU A 333 -23.13 20.51 0.49
C LEU A 333 -23.10 21.22 1.86
N ALA A 334 -23.79 20.70 2.88
CA ALA A 334 -23.74 21.26 4.23
C ALA A 334 -22.33 21.18 4.85
N ALA A 335 -21.63 20.05 4.67
CA ALA A 335 -20.25 19.87 5.12
C ALA A 335 -19.27 20.82 4.41
N ALA A 336 -19.42 20.99 3.09
CA ALA A 336 -18.63 21.91 2.30
C ALA A 336 -18.89 23.38 2.69
N ALA A 337 -20.15 23.77 2.88
CA ALA A 337 -20.53 25.12 3.31
C ALA A 337 -19.99 25.48 4.70
N TYR A 338 -20.01 24.53 5.65
CA TYR A 338 -19.37 24.73 6.96
C TYR A 338 -17.85 24.87 6.83
N THR A 339 -17.22 24.06 5.98
CA THR A 339 -15.76 24.14 5.77
C THR A 339 -15.35 25.45 5.11
N LYS A 340 -16.14 26.00 4.18
CA LYS A 340 -15.98 27.37 3.65
C LYS A 340 -16.00 28.41 4.76
N GLU A 341 -16.98 28.33 5.67
CA GLU A 341 -17.09 29.27 6.81
C GLU A 341 -15.84 29.24 7.70
N LEU A 342 -15.34 28.04 8.00
CA LEU A 342 -14.12 27.84 8.78
C LEU A 342 -12.88 28.39 8.07
N ILE A 343 -12.69 28.11 6.78
CA ILE A 343 -11.54 28.59 6.00
C ILE A 343 -11.52 30.12 5.93
N GLN A 344 -12.67 30.77 5.68
CA GLN A 344 -12.74 32.24 5.66
C GLN A 344 -12.37 32.88 7.01
N MET A 345 -12.54 32.16 8.14
CA MET A 345 -12.13 32.62 9.47
C MET A 345 -10.64 32.46 9.77
N VAL A 346 -9.89 31.59 9.07
CA VAL A 346 -8.45 31.41 9.33
C VAL A 346 -7.69 32.72 9.02
N PRO A 347 -6.88 33.29 9.94
CA PRO A 347 -6.00 34.44 9.65
C PRO A 347 -4.82 34.04 8.74
N ARG A 348 -4.33 34.95 7.88
CA ARG A 348 -3.16 34.64 7.02
C ARG A 348 -1.89 34.40 7.84
N SER A 349 -1.64 35.21 8.87
CA SER A 349 -0.53 35.02 9.81
C SER A 349 -0.51 33.63 10.48
N VAL A 350 -1.69 33.05 10.72
CA VAL A 350 -1.82 31.70 11.30
C VAL A 350 -1.44 30.60 10.29
N VAL A 351 -1.60 30.84 8.99
CA VAL A 351 -1.14 29.96 7.91
C VAL A 351 0.37 30.12 7.69
N GLU A 352 0.87 31.36 7.70
CA GLU A 352 2.29 31.69 7.45
C GLU A 352 3.22 31.09 8.51
N VAL A 353 2.85 31.15 9.80
CA VAL A 353 3.65 30.64 10.93
C VAL A 353 3.67 29.09 11.01
N GLN A 354 2.77 28.39 10.31
CA GLN A 354 2.74 26.93 10.34
C GLN A 354 3.92 26.32 9.58
N PRO A 355 4.48 25.18 10.06
CA PRO A 355 5.42 24.38 9.28
C PRO A 355 4.83 24.05 7.89
N THR A 356 5.65 24.15 6.84
CA THR A 356 5.25 23.72 5.49
C THR A 356 5.14 22.20 5.43
N ALA A 357 4.51 21.66 4.38
CA ALA A 357 4.44 20.21 4.19
C ALA A 357 5.83 19.56 4.18
N GLN A 358 6.82 20.22 3.56
CA GLN A 358 8.23 19.80 3.60
C GLN A 358 8.78 19.76 5.03
N THR A 359 8.50 20.76 5.87
CA THR A 359 8.98 20.77 7.26
C THR A 359 8.31 19.68 8.10
N VAL A 360 6.98 19.52 8.01
CA VAL A 360 6.24 18.48 8.76
C VAL A 360 6.73 17.07 8.42
N GLN A 361 6.93 16.80 7.13
CA GLN A 361 7.44 15.51 6.65
C GLN A 361 8.85 15.21 7.18
N ASN A 362 9.73 16.22 7.25
CA ASN A 362 11.08 16.07 7.80
C ASN A 362 11.08 15.86 9.34
N THR A 363 10.22 16.56 10.09
CA THR A 363 10.15 16.43 11.56
C THR A 363 9.52 15.12 12.02
N ARG A 364 8.49 14.62 11.32
CA ARG A 364 7.87 13.31 11.65
C ARG A 364 8.84 12.14 11.48
N GLY A 365 9.93 12.30 10.71
CA GLY A 365 11.01 11.32 10.57
C GLY A 365 12.01 11.26 11.74
N HIS A 366 12.08 12.28 12.60
CA HIS A 366 13.06 12.37 13.69
C HIS A 366 12.48 12.20 15.11
N SER A 367 11.14 12.26 15.27
CA SER A 367 10.48 12.44 16.58
C SER A 367 9.97 11.14 17.24
N LYS A 368 10.64 9.98 17.05
CA LYS A 368 10.27 8.71 17.73
C LYS A 368 11.43 8.01 18.43
N THR A 369 12.39 8.79 18.93
CA THR A 369 13.39 8.37 19.91
C THR A 369 13.64 9.51 20.89
N GLU A 370 12.76 9.67 21.88
CA GLU A 370 13.09 10.33 23.14
C GLU A 370 12.64 9.41 24.29
N ASP A 371 13.54 9.23 25.26
CA ASP A 371 13.42 8.23 26.30
C ASP A 371 12.38 8.61 27.35
N ILE A 372 11.54 7.64 27.76
CA ILE A 372 10.86 7.72 29.05
C ILE A 372 11.90 7.37 30.11
N ALA A 373 12.56 8.40 30.64
CA ALA A 373 13.48 8.24 31.77
C ALA A 373 12.70 7.80 33.02
N GLU A 374 12.89 6.57 33.46
CA GLU A 374 12.34 6.08 34.73
C GLU A 374 12.96 6.85 35.91
N THR A 375 12.12 7.54 36.68
CA THR A 375 12.51 8.10 37.98
C THR A 375 12.78 6.95 38.96
N PRO A 376 13.95 6.88 39.62
CA PRO A 376 14.29 5.77 40.50
C PRO A 376 13.55 5.85 41.83
N THR A 377 12.88 4.76 42.22
CA THR A 377 12.35 4.56 43.58
C THR A 377 13.49 4.37 44.58
N PRO A 378 13.38 4.91 45.81
CA PRO A 378 14.46 4.88 46.80
C PRO A 378 14.65 3.47 47.39
N ALA A 379 15.89 3.01 47.45
CA ALA A 379 16.26 1.72 48.02
C ALA A 379 16.22 1.73 49.56
N VAL A 380 15.62 0.70 50.15
CA VAL A 380 15.64 0.47 51.61
C VAL A 380 17.01 -0.07 52.01
N SER A 381 17.65 0.57 52.98
CA SER A 381 18.99 0.22 53.49
C SER A 381 18.96 -0.88 54.55
N ALA A 382 19.84 -1.88 54.41
CA ALA A 382 20.35 -2.73 55.49
C ALA A 382 21.86 -2.99 55.29
N PRO A 383 22.66 -3.18 56.36
CA PRO A 383 24.05 -2.67 56.36
C PRO A 383 25.15 -3.67 55.97
N ASN A 384 26.27 -3.09 55.50
CA ASN A 384 27.56 -3.74 55.28
C ASN A 384 28.11 -4.45 56.52
N VAL A 385 28.70 -5.64 56.33
CA VAL A 385 29.74 -6.18 57.23
C VAL A 385 30.86 -6.85 56.42
N GLN A 386 32.06 -6.28 56.53
CA GLN A 386 33.39 -6.88 56.29
C GLN A 386 33.77 -7.22 54.82
N ASN A 387 34.84 -6.62 54.28
CA ASN A 387 36.25 -7.05 54.37
C ASN A 387 36.47 -8.47 53.78
N ARG A 388 37.44 -8.72 52.89
CA ARG A 388 38.77 -8.11 52.80
C ARG A 388 39.45 -8.47 51.46
N ALA A 389 40.53 -7.75 51.12
CA ALA A 389 41.73 -8.23 50.40
C ALA A 389 41.54 -9.10 49.12
N SER A 390 41.70 -8.59 47.88
CA SER A 390 42.93 -8.10 47.22
C SER A 390 43.84 -9.19 46.62
N ALA A 391 44.37 -8.90 45.42
CA ALA A 391 45.46 -9.59 44.71
C ALA A 391 45.16 -11.03 44.22
N SER A 392 45.72 -11.51 43.11
CA SER A 392 46.41 -10.86 41.98
C SER A 392 46.67 -11.91 40.90
N ASN A 393 46.88 -11.47 39.64
CA ASN A 393 47.75 -12.08 38.61
C ASN A 393 47.67 -13.60 38.30
N GLY A 394 47.76 -13.91 37.01
CA GLY A 394 48.60 -15.07 36.62
C GLY A 394 48.03 -16.05 35.58
N ARG A 395 47.78 -15.54 34.37
CA ARG A 395 48.22 -16.13 33.09
C ARG A 395 48.48 -17.65 32.97
N ASN A 396 47.85 -18.17 31.90
CA ASN A 396 48.39 -19.11 30.90
C ASN A 396 48.19 -20.63 31.05
N ALA A 397 47.62 -21.19 29.98
CA ALA A 397 47.99 -22.46 29.32
C ALA A 397 47.74 -23.78 30.09
N ALA A 398 47.57 -24.94 29.43
CA ALA A 398 47.06 -25.25 28.08
C ALA A 398 46.78 -26.76 28.00
N ALA A 399 45.97 -27.16 27.01
CA ALA A 399 45.98 -28.48 26.36
C ALA A 399 45.50 -29.77 27.10
N SER A 400 44.62 -30.47 26.37
CA SER A 400 44.60 -31.92 26.08
C SER A 400 44.10 -32.98 27.10
N ASN A 401 43.02 -33.65 26.65
CA ASN A 401 42.74 -35.09 26.65
C ASN A 401 42.83 -35.95 27.93
N GLY A 402 41.72 -36.63 28.28
CA GLY A 402 41.79 -37.78 29.20
C GLY A 402 40.48 -38.44 29.64
N SER A 403 39.85 -39.24 28.77
CA SER A 403 39.27 -40.58 29.08
C SER A 403 38.47 -40.89 30.37
N ARG A 404 37.23 -41.36 30.17
CA ARG A 404 36.51 -42.50 30.84
C ARG A 404 36.17 -42.44 32.35
N TYR A 405 34.91 -42.75 32.68
CA TYR A 405 34.35 -43.76 33.64
C TYR A 405 32.83 -43.44 33.77
N ARG A 406 31.82 -44.25 33.38
CA ARG A 406 31.40 -45.64 33.75
C ARG A 406 31.06 -45.71 35.26
N ILE A 407 29.86 -46.01 35.77
CA ILE A 407 28.92 -47.17 35.58
C ILE A 407 27.51 -46.82 36.18
N SER A 408 26.44 -47.49 35.74
CA SER A 408 25.04 -47.42 36.24
C SER A 408 24.78 -48.16 37.59
N PRO A 409 23.56 -48.27 38.13
CA PRO A 409 22.60 -49.34 37.76
C PRO A 409 21.11 -48.84 37.76
N MET A 410 20.03 -49.59 37.47
CA MET A 410 19.71 -51.02 37.58
C MET A 410 18.83 -51.59 36.43
N TYR A 411 18.80 -52.93 36.36
CA TYR A 411 17.91 -53.81 35.55
C TYR A 411 16.48 -53.88 36.17
N SER A 412 15.42 -54.52 35.63
CA SER A 412 15.37 -55.85 34.97
C SER A 412 14.10 -56.23 34.15
N ASN A 413 14.34 -56.76 32.94
CA ASN A 413 13.78 -57.91 32.17
C ASN A 413 12.46 -58.67 32.48
N ALA A 414 11.97 -59.32 31.40
CA ALA A 414 11.22 -60.61 31.25
C ALA A 414 9.68 -60.55 31.00
N ALA A 415 9.02 -61.38 30.15
CA ALA A 415 9.46 -62.38 29.13
C ALA A 415 8.32 -62.82 28.13
N LEU A 416 8.70 -63.73 27.21
CA LEU A 416 8.05 -64.52 26.10
C LEU A 416 6.74 -65.33 26.42
N ASP A 417 5.92 -65.90 25.49
CA ASP A 417 5.93 -66.00 23.99
C ASP A 417 4.53 -65.94 23.25
N PRO A 418 3.74 -67.02 22.88
CA PRO A 418 3.13 -67.06 21.54
C PRO A 418 1.61 -67.32 21.33
N ARG A 419 1.20 -67.08 20.05
CA ARG A 419 0.21 -67.83 19.21
C ARG A 419 -1.30 -67.76 19.52
N THR A 420 -2.05 -67.18 18.58
CA THR A 420 -3.18 -67.82 17.85
C THR A 420 -3.62 -66.89 16.70
N GLY A 421 -4.31 -67.39 15.68
CA GLY A 421 -4.77 -66.56 14.56
C GLY A 421 -6.16 -66.97 14.05
N ALA A 422 -6.86 -66.05 13.39
CA ALA A 422 -7.99 -66.30 12.50
C ALA A 422 -8.36 -65.02 11.73
N SER A 423 -9.03 -65.16 10.60
CA SER A 423 -9.50 -64.09 9.72
C SER A 423 -10.90 -63.57 10.10
N ALA A 424 -11.15 -62.28 9.86
CA ALA A 424 -12.43 -61.78 9.32
C ALA A 424 -12.31 -60.29 8.89
N GLN A 425 -12.99 -59.92 7.81
CA GLN A 425 -13.23 -58.51 7.44
C GLN A 425 -14.47 -57.99 8.18
N THR A 426 -14.46 -56.76 8.73
CA THR A 426 -15.43 -55.70 8.38
C THR A 426 -15.14 -54.34 9.04
N THR A 427 -15.11 -53.30 8.20
CA THR A 427 -15.53 -51.90 8.41
C THR A 427 -15.58 -51.28 9.82
N ALA A 428 -14.69 -50.31 10.09
CA ALA A 428 -15.00 -49.00 10.70
C ALA A 428 -13.85 -47.99 10.47
N ARG A 429 -14.15 -46.71 10.27
CA ARG A 429 -13.15 -45.62 10.17
C ARG A 429 -12.84 -45.06 11.57
N PRO A 430 -11.57 -44.69 11.87
CA PRO A 430 -11.28 -43.70 12.90
C PRO A 430 -10.98 -42.31 12.31
N ASP A 431 -11.51 -41.35 13.03
CA ASP A 431 -11.49 -39.89 12.96
C ASP A 431 -10.18 -39.18 12.55
N SER A 432 -10.32 -37.98 11.98
CA SER A 432 -9.24 -37.13 11.50
C SER A 432 -9.07 -35.87 12.37
N SER A 433 -8.50 -36.02 13.56
CA SER A 433 -8.15 -34.88 14.42
C SER A 433 -6.88 -34.17 13.94
N GLN A 434 -7.00 -33.26 12.97
CA GLN A 434 -5.88 -32.41 12.53
C GLN A 434 -5.49 -31.40 13.61
N VAL A 435 -4.22 -31.45 14.02
CA VAL A 435 -3.58 -30.44 14.88
C VAL A 435 -3.60 -29.09 14.16
N THR A 436 -4.45 -28.17 14.62
CA THR A 436 -4.59 -26.85 14.00
C THR A 436 -3.60 -25.86 14.61
N ILE A 437 -2.45 -25.69 13.94
CA ILE A 437 -1.46 -24.67 14.29
C ILE A 437 -2.00 -23.30 13.85
N LYS A 438 -2.21 -22.38 14.79
CA LYS A 438 -2.68 -21.01 14.50
C LYS A 438 -1.57 -20.19 13.82
N PRO A 439 -1.86 -19.47 12.71
CA PRO A 439 -0.90 -18.55 12.11
C PRO A 439 -0.71 -17.28 12.96
N SER A 440 0.51 -16.75 12.96
CA SER A 440 0.90 -15.52 13.66
C SER A 440 0.23 -14.26 13.07
N PRO A 441 0.03 -13.19 13.87
CA PRO A 441 -0.62 -11.96 13.40
C PRO A 441 0.24 -11.19 12.37
N VAL A 442 -0.42 -10.75 11.30
CA VAL A 442 0.21 -10.06 10.16
C VAL A 442 0.50 -8.59 10.50
N LEU A 443 1.76 -8.17 10.36
CA LEU A 443 2.13 -6.75 10.35
C LEU A 443 1.67 -6.10 9.03
N PRO A 444 0.95 -4.95 9.04
CA PRO A 444 0.58 -4.24 7.83
C PRO A 444 1.83 -3.73 7.07
N LEU A 445 1.82 -3.84 5.74
CA LEU A 445 2.91 -3.35 4.90
C LEU A 445 2.68 -1.90 4.46
N ASP A 446 3.76 -1.15 4.37
CA ASP A 446 3.80 0.23 3.89
C ASP A 446 3.39 0.32 2.42
N SER A 447 2.15 0.71 2.15
CA SER A 447 1.59 0.84 0.80
C SER A 447 2.05 2.11 0.06
N ALA A 448 2.90 2.95 0.68
CA ALA A 448 3.46 4.14 0.05
C ALA A 448 4.68 3.84 -0.85
N LEU A 449 5.40 2.73 -0.63
CA LEU A 449 6.55 2.39 -1.46
C LEU A 449 6.15 1.86 -2.85
N LYS A 450 6.44 2.65 -3.89
CA LYS A 450 6.46 2.20 -5.29
C LYS A 450 7.61 1.20 -5.50
N ARG A 451 7.37 -0.08 -5.21
CA ARG A 451 8.35 -1.15 -5.39
C ARG A 451 8.34 -1.63 -6.84
N TYR A 452 8.92 -0.81 -7.72
CA TYR A 452 9.18 -1.16 -9.11
C TYR A 452 9.93 -2.49 -9.20
N CYS A 453 9.81 -3.17 -10.34
CA CYS A 453 10.57 -4.38 -10.65
C CYS A 453 11.10 -4.32 -12.07
N VAL A 454 12.26 -4.95 -12.24
CA VAL A 454 12.90 -5.20 -13.52
C VAL A 454 13.40 -6.65 -13.49
N ALA A 455 13.20 -7.37 -14.59
CA ALA A 455 13.82 -8.66 -14.84
C ALA A 455 14.67 -8.56 -16.11
N ALA A 456 15.79 -9.26 -16.14
CA ALA A 456 16.70 -9.24 -17.27
C ALA A 456 17.07 -10.68 -17.67
N VAL A 457 17.14 -10.93 -18.97
CA VAL A 457 17.62 -12.19 -19.55
C VAL A 457 18.56 -11.92 -20.72
N SER A 458 19.57 -12.75 -20.87
CA SER A 458 20.54 -12.71 -21.96
C SER A 458 20.80 -14.12 -22.49
N TRP A 459 21.32 -14.21 -23.73
CA TRP A 459 21.72 -15.47 -24.34
C TRP A 459 22.78 -15.31 -25.46
N SER A 460 23.18 -14.08 -25.77
CA SER A 460 24.29 -13.75 -26.67
C SER A 460 24.90 -12.41 -26.23
N ASN A 461 26.10 -12.10 -26.72
CA ASN A 461 26.83 -10.85 -26.44
C ASN A 461 26.01 -9.57 -26.71
N TRP A 462 25.03 -9.65 -27.61
CA TRP A 462 24.25 -8.52 -28.10
C TRP A 462 22.74 -8.67 -27.91
N SER A 463 22.27 -9.81 -27.40
CA SER A 463 20.85 -10.14 -27.24
C SER A 463 20.46 -10.12 -25.76
N TYR A 464 19.83 -9.01 -25.37
CA TYR A 464 19.30 -8.78 -24.04
C TYR A 464 17.80 -8.49 -24.16
N ARG A 465 17.01 -8.99 -23.21
CA ARG A 465 15.65 -8.51 -22.97
C ARG A 465 15.46 -8.13 -21.51
N LEU A 466 14.94 -6.93 -21.32
CA LEU A 466 14.56 -6.37 -20.03
C LEU A 466 13.05 -6.30 -19.96
N TYR A 467 12.48 -6.69 -18.83
CA TYR A 467 11.06 -6.62 -18.56
C TYR A 467 10.81 -5.73 -17.35
N PHE A 468 10.05 -4.66 -17.55
CA PHE A 468 9.70 -3.69 -16.53
C PHE A 468 8.25 -3.25 -16.74
N GLN A 469 7.65 -2.53 -15.78
CA GLN A 469 6.26 -2.07 -15.87
C GLN A 469 6.19 -0.55 -15.90
N ASP A 470 5.49 0.00 -16.90
CA ASP A 470 5.11 1.42 -16.94
C ASP A 470 3.64 1.61 -16.49
N SER A 471 3.00 2.74 -16.81
CA SER A 471 1.59 2.99 -16.47
C SER A 471 0.58 2.08 -17.17
N ASN A 472 0.98 1.45 -18.29
CA ASN A 472 0.16 0.76 -19.27
C ASN A 472 0.52 -0.74 -19.37
N GLY A 473 1.04 -1.36 -18.30
CA GLY A 473 1.40 -2.78 -18.26
C GLY A 473 2.89 -3.09 -18.55
N ILE A 474 3.23 -4.37 -18.72
CA ILE A 474 4.63 -4.82 -18.86
C ILE A 474 5.19 -4.49 -20.26
N CYS A 475 6.40 -3.94 -20.27
CA CYS A 475 7.20 -3.63 -21.44
C CYS A 475 8.38 -4.61 -21.57
N GLU A 476 8.70 -4.98 -22.80
CA GLU A 476 9.95 -5.61 -23.21
C GLU A 476 10.83 -4.52 -23.83
N ALA A 477 11.99 -4.22 -23.24
CA ALA A 477 13.07 -3.57 -23.95
C ALA A 477 14.02 -4.65 -24.49
N SER A 478 14.13 -4.77 -25.80
CA SER A 478 15.11 -5.64 -26.47
C SER A 478 16.28 -4.80 -26.97
N ARG A 479 17.49 -5.34 -26.86
CA ARG A 479 18.65 -4.86 -27.61
C ARG A 479 18.98 -5.93 -28.65
N ASP A 480 18.97 -5.52 -29.92
CA ASP A 480 19.43 -6.31 -31.05
C ASP A 480 20.32 -5.38 -31.90
N THR A 481 21.56 -5.79 -32.20
CA THR A 481 22.51 -5.04 -33.06
C THR A 481 22.63 -3.54 -32.70
N ASP A 482 23.02 -3.27 -31.45
CA ASP A 482 23.30 -1.94 -30.90
C ASP A 482 22.17 -0.90 -30.87
N LYS A 483 20.92 -1.29 -31.09
CA LYS A 483 19.76 -0.43 -30.83
C LYS A 483 18.82 -1.06 -29.81
N TRP A 484 18.41 -0.26 -28.83
CA TRP A 484 17.29 -0.59 -27.95
C TRP A 484 15.97 -0.35 -28.67
N SER A 485 15.03 -1.30 -28.54
CA SER A 485 13.63 -1.13 -28.95
C SER A 485 12.72 -1.51 -27.79
N ILE A 486 11.74 -0.66 -27.48
CA ILE A 486 10.76 -0.91 -26.41
C ILE A 486 9.44 -1.28 -27.05
N LYS A 487 8.85 -2.39 -26.59
CA LYS A 487 7.57 -2.94 -27.06
C LYS A 487 6.71 -3.35 -25.87
N LYS A 488 5.40 -3.35 -26.04
CA LYS A 488 4.48 -3.93 -25.05
C LYS A 488 4.51 -5.45 -25.14
N VAL A 489 4.53 -6.12 -23.98
CA VAL A 489 4.13 -7.53 -23.92
C VAL A 489 2.60 -7.55 -24.06
N PRO A 490 2.04 -8.23 -25.08
CA PRO A 490 0.59 -8.19 -25.33
C PRO A 490 -0.19 -9.01 -24.29
N GLU A 491 -1.46 -8.67 -24.09
CA GLU A 491 -2.43 -9.46 -23.31
C GLU A 491 -2.06 -9.73 -21.84
N VAL A 492 -1.29 -8.81 -21.22
CA VAL A 492 -0.85 -8.92 -19.82
C VAL A 492 -1.76 -8.14 -18.86
N ASP A 493 -2.61 -8.85 -18.11
CA ASP A 493 -3.35 -8.30 -16.96
C ASP A 493 -2.48 -8.29 -15.68
N ALA A 494 -1.48 -7.40 -15.65
CA ALA A 494 -0.56 -7.27 -14.53
C ALA A 494 -1.05 -6.25 -13.49
N ALA A 495 -0.99 -6.62 -12.21
CA ALA A 495 -1.17 -5.69 -11.10
C ALA A 495 -0.17 -4.52 -11.18
N GLN A 496 -0.52 -3.33 -10.66
CA GLN A 496 0.42 -2.21 -10.66
C GLN A 496 1.59 -2.46 -9.69
N TYR A 497 2.82 -2.20 -10.14
CA TYR A 497 4.08 -2.58 -9.46
C TYR A 497 4.22 -4.09 -9.24
N THR A 498 3.70 -4.89 -10.18
CA THR A 498 3.83 -6.35 -10.13
C THR A 498 5.30 -6.77 -10.04
N PRO A 499 5.65 -7.78 -9.23
CA PRO A 499 6.96 -8.41 -9.35
C PRO A 499 7.10 -9.03 -10.74
N ILE A 500 8.30 -8.97 -11.30
CA ILE A 500 8.61 -9.55 -12.60
C ILE A 500 9.81 -10.48 -12.43
N ALA A 501 9.69 -11.71 -12.90
CA ALA A 501 10.80 -12.62 -13.10
C ALA A 501 10.79 -13.17 -14.51
N ALA A 502 11.95 -13.36 -15.12
CA ALA A 502 12.06 -13.88 -16.48
C ALA A 502 13.16 -14.93 -16.58
N VAL A 503 12.94 -15.95 -17.42
CA VAL A 503 13.96 -16.95 -17.77
C VAL A 503 14.00 -17.16 -19.28
N SER A 504 15.20 -17.17 -19.85
CA SER A 504 15.45 -17.52 -21.24
C SER A 504 15.88 -18.99 -21.33
N ARG A 505 15.37 -19.69 -22.36
CA ARG A 505 15.73 -21.07 -22.69
C ARG A 505 15.96 -21.16 -24.20
N LYS A 506 16.70 -22.19 -24.63
CA LYS A 506 16.95 -22.48 -26.06
C LYS A 506 17.46 -21.25 -26.85
N GLY A 507 18.40 -20.49 -26.27
CA GLY A 507 19.00 -19.32 -26.91
C GLY A 507 18.01 -18.19 -27.21
N GLY A 508 17.11 -17.86 -26.27
CA GLY A 508 16.11 -16.79 -26.45
C GLY A 508 14.90 -17.15 -27.29
N THR A 509 14.87 -18.34 -27.92
CA THR A 509 13.72 -18.79 -28.73
C THR A 509 12.54 -19.28 -27.89
N ASP A 510 12.73 -19.45 -26.58
CA ASP A 510 11.71 -19.82 -25.59
C ASP A 510 11.96 -18.98 -24.32
N ILE A 511 11.06 -18.03 -24.02
CA ILE A 511 11.16 -17.18 -22.82
C ILE A 511 9.92 -17.40 -21.95
N ARG A 512 10.09 -17.35 -20.63
CA ARG A 512 9.00 -17.22 -19.66
C ARG A 512 9.11 -15.93 -18.89
N LEU A 513 7.96 -15.34 -18.65
CA LEU A 513 7.75 -14.13 -17.87
C LEU A 513 6.71 -14.45 -16.80
N TYR A 514 7.06 -14.23 -15.54
CA TYR A 514 6.20 -14.46 -14.39
C TYR A 514 5.86 -13.13 -13.72
N TYR A 515 4.58 -12.96 -13.41
CA TYR A 515 4.03 -11.75 -12.80
C TYR A 515 2.77 -12.09 -11.99
N LEU A 516 2.32 -11.14 -11.16
CA LEU A 516 1.05 -11.22 -10.46
C LEU A 516 -0.02 -10.37 -11.14
N ALA A 517 -1.21 -10.95 -11.31
CA ALA A 517 -2.41 -10.25 -11.70
C ALA A 517 -3.10 -9.57 -10.49
N PRO A 518 -4.07 -8.65 -10.70
CA PRO A 518 -4.75 -7.95 -9.60
C PRO A 518 -5.48 -8.86 -8.61
N ASP A 519 -5.83 -10.07 -9.03
CA ASP A 519 -6.43 -11.15 -8.22
C ASP A 519 -5.44 -11.88 -7.29
N LEU A 520 -4.16 -11.49 -7.31
CA LEU A 520 -3.04 -12.10 -6.59
C LEU A 520 -2.70 -13.53 -7.05
N ILE A 521 -3.10 -13.89 -8.26
CA ILE A 521 -2.71 -15.14 -8.90
C ILE A 521 -1.38 -14.93 -9.65
N LEU A 522 -0.46 -15.87 -9.46
CA LEU A 522 0.78 -15.98 -10.22
C LEU A 522 0.47 -16.44 -11.65
N ARG A 523 0.89 -15.64 -12.62
CA ARG A 523 0.65 -15.81 -14.06
C ARG A 523 1.95 -16.11 -14.81
N GLU A 524 1.84 -16.85 -15.91
CA GLU A 524 2.94 -17.14 -16.83
C GLU A 524 2.59 -16.59 -18.21
N MET A 525 3.44 -15.71 -18.75
CA MET A 525 3.45 -15.41 -20.18
C MET A 525 4.64 -16.09 -20.85
N ARG A 526 4.39 -16.73 -21.98
CA ARG A 526 5.35 -17.50 -22.74
C ARG A 526 5.58 -16.84 -24.09
N TYR A 527 6.84 -16.64 -24.44
CA TYR A 527 7.26 -16.33 -25.80
C TYR A 527 7.85 -17.59 -26.45
N THR A 528 7.47 -17.89 -27.69
CA THR A 528 8.29 -18.74 -28.56
C THR A 528 8.49 -18.09 -29.93
N ALA A 529 9.66 -18.28 -30.53
CA ALA A 529 9.98 -17.70 -31.85
C ALA A 529 8.96 -18.07 -32.95
N SER A 530 8.29 -19.22 -32.83
CA SER A 530 7.27 -19.71 -33.76
C SER A 530 5.84 -19.20 -33.54
N ARG A 531 5.53 -18.65 -32.35
CA ARG A 531 4.14 -18.29 -31.96
C ARG A 531 4.01 -16.84 -31.45
N GLY A 532 5.12 -16.18 -31.11
CA GLY A 532 5.10 -14.93 -30.38
C GLY A 532 4.74 -15.16 -28.90
N TRP A 533 4.08 -14.18 -28.30
CA TRP A 533 3.63 -14.19 -26.90
C TRP A 533 2.26 -14.89 -26.75
N PHE A 534 2.09 -15.69 -25.71
CA PHE A 534 0.83 -16.34 -25.34
C PHE A 534 0.83 -16.77 -23.87
N ALA A 535 -0.36 -16.97 -23.28
CA ALA A 535 -0.50 -17.44 -21.92
C ALA A 535 0.14 -18.83 -21.70
N GLY A 536 0.85 -18.98 -20.59
CA GLY A 536 1.50 -20.21 -20.16
C GLY A 536 0.52 -21.22 -19.54
N THR A 537 1.05 -22.37 -19.13
CA THR A 537 0.24 -23.42 -18.49
C THR A 537 0.15 -23.27 -16.97
N LEU A 538 0.97 -22.41 -16.35
CA LEU A 538 0.87 -22.09 -14.91
C LEU A 538 -0.48 -21.45 -14.55
N ASP A 539 -1.06 -20.72 -15.49
CA ASP A 539 -2.36 -20.03 -15.36
C ASP A 539 -3.52 -20.96 -15.01
N TYR A 540 -3.43 -22.27 -15.32
CA TYR A 540 -4.43 -23.26 -14.93
C TYR A 540 -4.30 -23.68 -13.45
N SER A 541 -3.12 -23.54 -12.86
CA SER A 541 -2.85 -23.93 -11.46
C SER A 541 -3.40 -22.92 -10.44
N LYS A 542 -3.81 -21.73 -10.87
CA LYS A 542 -4.43 -20.66 -10.04
C LYS A 542 -3.72 -20.42 -8.70
N ILE A 543 -2.38 -20.37 -8.75
CA ILE A 543 -1.54 -20.23 -7.56
C ILE A 543 -1.71 -18.83 -6.98
N LYS A 544 -2.51 -18.72 -5.91
CA LYS A 544 -2.64 -17.49 -5.12
C LYS A 544 -1.41 -17.31 -4.23
N VAL A 545 -0.84 -16.10 -4.24
CA VAL A 545 0.38 -15.75 -3.50
C VAL A 545 0.14 -14.58 -2.54
N ALA A 546 1.15 -14.24 -1.74
CA ALA A 546 1.09 -13.03 -0.91
C ALA A 546 0.97 -11.73 -1.75
N PRO A 547 0.16 -10.71 -1.36
CA PRO A 547 0.04 -9.45 -2.13
C PRO A 547 1.38 -8.73 -2.33
N ASN A 548 2.31 -8.90 -1.38
CA ASN A 548 3.63 -8.25 -1.42
C ASN A 548 4.74 -9.16 -1.98
N SER A 549 4.41 -10.40 -2.35
CA SER A 549 5.38 -11.38 -2.86
C SER A 549 6.26 -10.77 -3.93
N ARG A 550 7.56 -11.05 -3.86
CA ARG A 550 8.42 -10.94 -5.05
C ARG A 550 8.44 -12.29 -5.76
N ILE A 551 9.01 -12.34 -6.96
CA ILE A 551 9.15 -13.57 -7.74
C ILE A 551 10.61 -13.68 -8.15
N ALA A 552 11.18 -14.87 -8.04
CA ALA A 552 12.40 -15.24 -8.74
C ALA A 552 12.14 -16.48 -9.60
N ALA A 553 12.87 -16.65 -10.69
CA ALA A 553 12.77 -17.84 -11.52
C ALA A 553 14.15 -18.22 -12.07
N VAL A 554 14.40 -19.53 -12.15
CA VAL A 554 15.62 -20.10 -12.76
C VAL A 554 15.24 -21.23 -13.71
N ALA A 555 16.03 -21.44 -14.75
CA ALA A 555 15.80 -22.49 -15.74
C ALA A 555 17.11 -23.14 -16.17
N TRP A 556 17.07 -24.45 -16.35
CA TRP A 556 18.18 -25.24 -16.90
C TRP A 556 17.61 -26.39 -17.74
N SER A 557 18.21 -26.66 -18.89
CA SER A 557 17.79 -27.72 -19.81
C SER A 557 16.27 -27.66 -20.13
N GLY A 558 15.48 -28.62 -19.63
CA GLY A 558 14.02 -28.68 -19.77
C GLY A 558 13.24 -28.38 -18.49
N TYR A 559 13.90 -27.84 -17.46
CA TYR A 559 13.33 -27.57 -16.13
C TYR A 559 13.25 -26.07 -15.84
N ILE A 560 12.29 -25.72 -14.98
CA ILE A 560 12.16 -24.38 -14.39
C ILE A 560 11.88 -24.53 -12.89
N ARG A 561 12.32 -23.56 -12.09
CA ARG A 561 11.81 -23.28 -10.75
C ARG A 561 11.32 -21.84 -10.67
N VAL A 562 10.24 -21.62 -9.93
CA VAL A 562 9.71 -20.28 -9.61
C VAL A 562 9.53 -20.20 -8.10
N TYR A 563 10.05 -19.13 -7.50
CA TYR A 563 10.01 -18.86 -6.06
C TYR A 563 9.14 -17.64 -5.79
N TYR A 564 8.29 -17.75 -4.79
CA TYR A 564 7.33 -16.72 -4.38
C TYR A 564 7.06 -16.86 -2.88
N GLN A 565 6.46 -15.87 -2.24
CA GLN A 565 6.02 -15.97 -0.85
C GLN A 565 4.59 -16.52 -0.80
N GLY A 566 4.39 -17.56 0.01
CA GLY A 566 3.10 -18.24 0.13
C GLY A 566 1.99 -17.30 0.63
N TYR A 567 0.73 -17.64 0.35
CA TYR A 567 -0.44 -16.83 0.71
C TYR A 567 -0.56 -16.56 2.23
N ASN A 568 0.05 -17.41 3.07
CA ASN A 568 0.07 -17.26 4.53
C ASN A 568 1.22 -16.37 5.04
N TYR A 569 2.04 -15.80 4.14
CA TYR A 569 3.16 -14.87 4.40
C TYR A 569 4.39 -15.43 5.11
N ASP A 570 4.27 -16.58 5.76
CA ASP A 570 5.33 -17.14 6.60
C ASP A 570 6.55 -17.57 5.79
N ARG A 571 6.38 -18.26 4.64
CA ARG A 571 7.48 -18.93 3.92
C ARG A 571 7.60 -18.58 2.44
N ILE A 572 8.80 -18.80 1.92
CA ILE A 572 9.05 -18.89 0.48
C ILE A 572 8.66 -20.28 -0.01
N GLU A 573 7.87 -20.32 -1.09
CA GLU A 573 7.34 -21.51 -1.74
C GLU A 573 7.98 -21.69 -3.12
N GLU A 574 8.16 -22.94 -3.53
CA GLU A 574 8.67 -23.34 -4.84
C GLU A 574 7.56 -23.89 -5.75
N LEU A 575 7.58 -23.52 -7.02
CA LEU A 575 6.92 -24.25 -8.11
C LEU A 575 7.98 -24.87 -9.00
N ARG A 576 7.70 -26.07 -9.50
CA ARG A 576 8.59 -26.82 -10.39
C ARG A 576 7.89 -27.05 -11.72
N TYR A 577 8.65 -26.99 -12.81
CA TYR A 577 8.18 -27.39 -14.12
C TYR A 577 9.21 -28.29 -14.81
N ALA A 578 8.72 -29.28 -15.55
CA ALA A 578 9.52 -30.12 -16.45
C ALA A 578 8.82 -30.30 -17.82
N ASP A 579 9.57 -30.13 -18.91
CA ASP A 579 9.07 -30.36 -20.28
C ASP A 579 8.71 -31.86 -20.54
N SER A 580 9.32 -32.78 -19.78
CA SER A 580 9.13 -34.24 -19.84
C SER A 580 9.21 -34.85 -18.44
N PRO A 581 8.58 -36.02 -18.17
CA PRO A 581 8.72 -36.71 -16.88
C PRO A 581 10.15 -37.26 -16.70
N SER A 582 10.57 -37.49 -15.45
CA SER A 582 11.94 -37.93 -15.15
C SER A 582 12.18 -39.42 -15.45
N ASN A 583 13.15 -39.74 -16.31
CA ASN A 583 13.59 -41.13 -16.55
C ASN A 583 14.48 -41.71 -15.42
N ARG A 584 14.84 -40.93 -14.40
CA ARG A 584 15.85 -41.29 -13.36
C ARG A 584 15.30 -41.23 -11.93
N GLY A 585 14.08 -41.72 -11.70
CA GLY A 585 13.56 -41.95 -10.34
C GLY A 585 13.34 -40.72 -9.45
N SER A 586 13.53 -39.49 -9.97
CA SER A 586 13.40 -38.25 -9.19
C SER A 586 11.94 -37.75 -9.05
N GLY A 587 10.96 -38.51 -9.52
CA GLY A 587 9.54 -38.31 -9.26
C GLY A 587 8.86 -37.15 -10.00
N HIS A 588 9.56 -36.36 -10.82
CA HIS A 588 8.98 -35.20 -11.50
C HIS A 588 7.94 -35.60 -12.54
N ILE A 589 6.74 -35.01 -12.42
CA ILE A 589 5.70 -35.08 -13.45
C ILE A 589 6.00 -34.09 -14.58
N LYS A 590 5.38 -34.32 -15.75
CA LYS A 590 5.39 -33.35 -16.85
C LYS A 590 4.45 -32.18 -16.54
N GLY A 591 4.91 -30.95 -16.79
CA GLY A 591 4.15 -29.74 -16.49
C GLY A 591 4.48 -29.15 -15.12
N TRP A 592 3.55 -28.38 -14.56
CA TRP A 592 3.72 -27.65 -13.29
C TRP A 592 3.32 -28.49 -12.07
N GLU A 593 4.18 -28.54 -11.06
CA GLU A 593 3.94 -29.16 -9.74
C GLU A 593 4.36 -28.19 -8.61
N ARG A 594 3.82 -28.37 -7.40
CA ARG A 594 4.32 -27.69 -6.19
C ARG A 594 5.64 -28.32 -5.75
N GLY A 595 6.60 -27.48 -5.37
CA GLY A 595 7.92 -27.89 -4.89
C GLY A 595 8.04 -27.88 -3.37
N ALA A 596 9.23 -27.55 -2.89
CA ALA A 596 9.49 -27.36 -1.47
C ALA A 596 8.85 -26.08 -0.92
N SER A 597 8.43 -26.12 0.34
CA SER A 597 8.29 -24.94 1.19
C SER A 597 9.62 -24.72 1.91
N LEU A 598 10.22 -23.54 1.74
CA LEU A 598 11.55 -23.22 2.23
C LEU A 598 11.47 -22.63 3.66
N ARG A 599 12.33 -21.66 3.99
CA ARG A 599 12.40 -21.00 5.30
C ARG A 599 11.48 -19.78 5.38
N THR A 600 11.33 -19.26 6.59
CA THR A 600 10.59 -18.03 6.81
C THR A 600 11.34 -16.80 6.31
N ALA A 601 10.60 -15.83 5.80
CA ALA A 601 11.11 -14.60 5.22
C ALA A 601 10.24 -13.41 5.64
N VAL A 602 10.82 -12.20 5.69
CA VAL A 602 10.01 -11.00 5.95
C VAL A 602 8.90 -10.87 4.90
N ASN A 603 7.68 -10.48 5.31
CA ASN A 603 6.56 -10.26 4.38
C ASN A 603 6.98 -9.26 3.30
N GLY A 604 6.92 -9.67 2.03
CA GLY A 604 7.38 -8.89 0.90
C GLY A 604 8.89 -8.83 0.72
N SER A 605 9.65 -9.77 1.27
CA SER A 605 11.09 -9.93 0.97
C SER A 605 11.34 -9.85 -0.54
N SER A 606 12.44 -9.21 -0.93
CA SER A 606 13.05 -9.48 -2.24
C SER A 606 13.43 -10.96 -2.30
N ILE A 607 13.23 -11.57 -3.47
CA ILE A 607 13.63 -12.95 -3.73
C ILE A 607 14.47 -12.89 -5.00
N ALA A 608 15.68 -13.43 -4.95
CA ALA A 608 16.53 -13.63 -6.11
C ALA A 608 16.94 -15.09 -6.17
N ALA A 609 17.11 -15.63 -7.37
CA ALA A 609 17.56 -17.00 -7.55
C ALA A 609 18.53 -17.11 -8.72
N ALA A 610 19.59 -17.88 -8.52
CA ALA A 610 20.62 -18.17 -9.51
C ALA A 610 20.85 -19.68 -9.57
N CYS A 611 21.20 -20.23 -10.74
CA CYS A 611 21.56 -21.63 -10.87
C CYS A 611 22.74 -21.85 -11.82
N TYR A 612 23.50 -22.90 -11.56
CA TYR A 612 24.52 -23.46 -12.46
C TYR A 612 24.47 -24.99 -12.37
N THR A 613 25.05 -25.68 -13.36
CA THR A 613 25.09 -27.16 -13.38
C THR A 613 26.52 -27.64 -13.37
N SER A 614 26.98 -28.16 -12.24
CA SER A 614 28.29 -28.79 -12.09
C SER A 614 28.14 -30.32 -12.24
N ASP A 615 28.37 -31.10 -11.17
CA ASP A 615 28.03 -32.53 -11.12
C ASP A 615 26.50 -32.74 -11.00
N ARG A 616 25.82 -31.77 -10.39
CA ARG A 616 24.38 -31.69 -10.18
C ARG A 616 23.89 -30.27 -10.46
N ILE A 617 22.58 -30.09 -10.51
CA ILE A 617 22.00 -28.74 -10.50
C ILE A 617 22.23 -28.12 -9.12
N ARG A 618 22.80 -26.91 -9.11
CA ARG A 618 22.87 -26.03 -7.94
C ARG A 618 21.92 -24.86 -8.13
N ILE A 619 21.15 -24.54 -7.08
CA ILE A 619 20.26 -23.38 -7.09
C ILE A 619 20.43 -22.60 -5.81
N HIS A 620 20.84 -21.35 -5.92
CA HIS A 620 21.02 -20.44 -4.79
C HIS A 620 19.81 -19.50 -4.76
N VAL A 621 19.12 -19.43 -3.61
CA VAL A 621 17.96 -18.57 -3.38
C VAL A 621 18.31 -17.58 -2.27
N PHE A 622 18.24 -16.29 -2.60
CA PHE A 622 18.57 -15.18 -1.71
C PHE A 622 17.31 -14.42 -1.32
N TYR A 623 17.17 -14.13 -0.03
CA TYR A 623 16.02 -13.44 0.56
C TYR A 623 16.41 -12.76 1.88
N GLN A 624 15.48 -12.01 2.45
CA GLN A 624 15.63 -11.33 3.74
C GLN A 624 14.79 -12.05 4.82
N ASP A 625 15.42 -12.41 5.93
CA ASP A 625 14.74 -13.01 7.08
C ASP A 625 13.99 -11.95 7.94
N GLU A 626 13.27 -12.43 8.95
CA GLU A 626 12.51 -11.58 9.88
C GLU A 626 13.40 -10.60 10.68
N ASN A 627 14.67 -10.96 10.89
CA ASN A 627 15.70 -10.14 11.54
C ASN A 627 16.42 -9.19 10.56
N LEU A 628 15.92 -9.10 9.32
CA LEU A 628 16.43 -8.28 8.22
C LEU A 628 17.82 -8.67 7.69
N ASN A 629 18.30 -9.88 8.00
CA ASN A 629 19.51 -10.43 7.39
C ASN A 629 19.22 -10.95 5.98
N ILE A 630 20.15 -10.72 5.05
CA ILE A 630 20.22 -11.48 3.81
C ILE A 630 20.66 -12.90 4.14
N GLN A 631 19.88 -13.87 3.67
CA GLN A 631 20.08 -15.29 3.82
C GLN A 631 20.28 -15.95 2.45
N GLU A 632 21.06 -17.01 2.42
CA GLU A 632 21.27 -17.87 1.25
C GLU A 632 20.76 -19.29 1.55
N LEU A 633 19.96 -19.85 0.65
CA LEU A 633 19.63 -21.28 0.61
C LEU A 633 20.14 -21.91 -0.67
N VAL A 634 20.79 -23.06 -0.56
CA VAL A 634 21.39 -23.78 -1.69
C VAL A 634 20.70 -25.11 -1.88
N TYR A 635 20.23 -25.38 -3.10
CA TYR A 635 19.77 -26.70 -3.52
C TYR A 635 20.97 -27.55 -3.95
N ASP A 636 21.23 -28.65 -3.25
CA ASP A 636 22.40 -29.53 -3.46
C ASP A 636 22.13 -30.73 -4.39
N GLY A 637 20.93 -30.80 -4.98
CA GLY A 637 20.45 -31.94 -5.75
C GLY A 637 19.54 -32.89 -4.97
N ALA A 638 19.58 -32.88 -3.63
CA ALA A 638 18.74 -33.66 -2.73
C ALA A 638 17.77 -32.79 -1.91
N GLY A 639 18.16 -31.58 -1.51
CA GLY A 639 17.32 -30.66 -0.74
C GLY A 639 17.90 -29.25 -0.65
N TYR A 640 17.21 -28.37 0.09
CA TYR A 640 17.69 -27.02 0.39
C TYR A 640 18.43 -26.99 1.73
N VAL A 641 19.69 -26.56 1.70
CA VAL A 641 20.55 -26.34 2.87
C VAL A 641 20.91 -24.86 3.01
N GLY A 642 21.50 -24.46 4.14
CA GLY A 642 22.03 -23.10 4.31
C GLY A 642 23.28 -22.89 3.43
N GLY A 643 23.40 -21.71 2.82
CA GLY A 643 24.56 -21.33 2.02
C GLY A 643 25.77 -20.88 2.85
N ALA A 644 26.83 -20.46 2.14
CA ALA A 644 28.05 -19.94 2.75
C ALA A 644 27.95 -18.46 3.15
N LEU A 645 26.93 -17.74 2.65
CA LEU A 645 26.69 -16.35 3.01
C LEU A 645 26.47 -16.19 4.52
N THR A 646 27.40 -15.50 5.18
CA THR A 646 27.22 -15.09 6.59
C THR A 646 26.04 -14.11 6.70
N PRO A 647 25.07 -14.35 7.60
CA PRO A 647 23.90 -13.49 7.77
C PRO A 647 24.26 -12.01 7.88
N THR A 648 23.77 -11.22 6.92
CA THR A 648 24.17 -9.81 6.75
C THR A 648 22.95 -8.91 6.84
N GLN A 649 22.82 -8.11 7.89
CA GLN A 649 21.71 -7.15 8.00
C GLN A 649 21.72 -6.11 6.88
N ALA A 650 20.55 -5.89 6.28
CA ALA A 650 20.32 -4.88 5.25
C ALA A 650 19.00 -4.12 5.54
N PRO A 651 18.73 -2.98 4.87
CA PRO A 651 17.44 -2.30 4.97
C PRO A 651 16.28 -3.24 4.67
N ARG A 652 15.15 -3.04 5.36
CA ARG A 652 13.92 -3.79 5.07
C ARG A 652 13.50 -3.54 3.62
N TYR A 653 13.17 -4.62 2.90
CA TYR A 653 12.84 -4.61 1.47
C TYR A 653 13.97 -4.17 0.54
N THR A 654 15.25 -4.26 0.96
CA THR A 654 16.39 -4.02 0.07
C THR A 654 16.23 -4.81 -1.23
N PRO A 655 16.49 -4.23 -2.41
CA PRO A 655 16.46 -4.99 -3.66
C PRO A 655 17.59 -6.02 -3.63
N ILE A 656 17.26 -7.26 -4.01
CA ILE A 656 18.21 -8.37 -4.14
C ILE A 656 18.08 -8.87 -5.57
N THR A 657 19.20 -9.07 -6.26
CA THR A 657 19.26 -9.70 -7.58
C THR A 657 20.40 -10.70 -7.63
N ALA A 658 20.31 -11.73 -8.47
CA ALA A 658 21.33 -12.77 -8.57
C ALA A 658 21.38 -13.40 -9.97
N CYS A 659 22.57 -13.83 -10.40
CA CYS A 659 22.77 -14.59 -11.63
C CYS A 659 23.84 -15.68 -11.46
N GLY A 660 23.74 -16.75 -12.25
CA GLY A 660 24.75 -17.82 -12.28
C GLY A 660 25.91 -17.45 -13.21
N LEU A 661 27.15 -17.58 -12.72
CA LEU A 661 28.34 -17.43 -13.54
C LEU A 661 28.65 -18.73 -14.25
N LEU A 662 28.37 -18.80 -15.56
CA LEU A 662 28.61 -19.97 -16.41
C LEU A 662 27.93 -21.26 -15.91
N ILE A 663 28.03 -22.30 -16.74
CA ILE A 663 27.70 -23.67 -16.32
C ILE A 663 28.91 -24.29 -15.59
N ASN A 664 30.14 -23.89 -15.97
CA ASN A 664 31.38 -24.55 -15.55
C ASN A 664 32.22 -23.79 -14.51
N SER A 665 31.84 -22.59 -14.05
CA SER A 665 32.64 -21.86 -13.04
C SER A 665 32.31 -22.25 -11.59
N GLY A 666 31.13 -22.84 -11.36
CA GLY A 666 30.68 -23.21 -10.02
C GLY A 666 30.34 -22.01 -9.12
N GLN A 667 30.07 -20.84 -9.70
CA GLN A 667 29.85 -19.59 -8.97
C GLN A 667 28.47 -18.97 -9.26
N VAL A 668 27.95 -18.26 -8.26
CA VAL A 668 26.82 -17.33 -8.40
C VAL A 668 27.24 -15.94 -7.96
N ILE A 669 26.61 -14.91 -8.51
CA ILE A 669 26.66 -13.56 -7.96
C ILE A 669 25.31 -13.21 -7.39
N ALA A 670 25.30 -12.58 -6.21
CA ALA A 670 24.16 -11.86 -5.67
C ALA A 670 24.56 -10.42 -5.32
N CYS A 671 23.69 -9.47 -5.66
CA CYS A 671 23.87 -8.05 -5.35
C CYS A 671 22.69 -7.50 -4.54
N TRP A 672 22.96 -6.67 -3.54
CA TRP A 672 21.95 -5.96 -2.74
C TRP A 672 22.44 -4.60 -2.24
N LYS A 673 21.54 -3.79 -1.66
CA LYS A 673 21.86 -2.50 -1.05
C LYS A 673 22.13 -2.66 0.45
N SER A 674 23.27 -2.14 0.93
CA SER A 674 23.68 -2.12 2.36
C SER A 674 22.86 -1.11 3.18
N LYS A 675 23.06 -1.09 4.51
CA LYS A 675 22.42 -0.08 5.39
C LYS A 675 22.88 1.33 5.08
N GLU A 676 24.13 1.50 4.68
CA GLU A 676 24.74 2.79 4.29
C GLU A 676 24.39 3.15 2.83
N GLY A 677 23.52 2.38 2.18
CA GLY A 677 23.05 2.62 0.82
C GLY A 677 24.00 2.18 -0.30
N ARG A 678 25.15 1.57 0.03
CA ARG A 678 26.17 1.10 -0.92
C ARG A 678 25.76 -0.24 -1.56
N MET A 679 26.33 -0.57 -2.72
CA MET A 679 26.16 -1.90 -3.30
C MET A 679 27.07 -2.91 -2.60
N VAL A 680 26.49 -4.05 -2.22
CA VAL A 680 27.23 -5.25 -1.81
C VAL A 680 27.17 -6.24 -2.95
N GLU A 681 28.32 -6.76 -3.38
CA GLU A 681 28.42 -7.91 -4.26
C GLU A 681 28.93 -9.12 -3.46
N TYR A 682 28.23 -10.25 -3.59
CA TYR A 682 28.63 -11.55 -3.09
C TYR A 682 28.85 -12.49 -4.26
N SER A 683 30.04 -13.07 -4.34
CA SER A 683 30.36 -14.21 -5.19
C SER A 683 30.32 -15.47 -4.33
N GLY A 684 29.26 -16.27 -4.50
CA GLY A 684 29.07 -17.56 -3.81
C GLY A 684 29.54 -18.73 -4.68
N SER A 685 29.89 -19.85 -4.04
CA SER A 685 30.36 -21.07 -4.71
C SER A 685 30.15 -22.31 -3.85
N ASP A 686 30.22 -23.50 -4.46
CA ASP A 686 30.21 -24.79 -3.75
C ASP A 686 31.29 -24.95 -2.66
N SER A 687 32.45 -24.29 -2.83
CA SER A 687 33.47 -24.19 -1.77
C SER A 687 33.23 -22.91 -0.95
N PRO A 688 33.03 -23.01 0.39
CA PRO A 688 32.90 -21.84 1.26
C PRO A 688 34.15 -20.95 1.22
N ASP A 689 35.34 -21.55 1.09
CA ASP A 689 36.64 -20.84 1.11
C ASP A 689 36.88 -19.97 -0.13
N SER A 690 36.16 -20.22 -1.24
CA SER A 690 36.16 -19.36 -2.43
C SER A 690 34.99 -18.39 -2.50
N SER A 691 34.10 -18.37 -1.49
CA SER A 691 33.07 -17.35 -1.39
C SER A 691 33.69 -16.00 -0.99
N THR A 692 33.33 -14.94 -1.69
CA THR A 692 33.87 -13.59 -1.42
C THR A 692 32.74 -12.57 -1.39
N ARG A 693 32.77 -11.68 -0.40
CA ARG A 693 31.89 -10.51 -0.33
C ARG A 693 32.76 -9.26 -0.47
N ARG A 694 32.44 -8.39 -1.43
CA ARG A 694 32.99 -7.05 -1.53
C ARG A 694 31.87 -6.02 -1.39
N GLU A 695 32.09 -5.02 -0.55
CA GLU A 695 31.37 -3.76 -0.68
C GLU A 695 32.11 -2.97 -1.76
N LEU A 696 31.38 -2.56 -2.80
CA LEU A 696 31.98 -1.86 -3.92
C LEU A 696 32.30 -0.43 -3.45
N ASP A 697 33.55 -0.01 -3.64
CA ASP A 697 34.05 1.20 -3.00
C ASP A 697 33.43 2.46 -3.61
N LYS A 698 33.54 3.57 -2.87
CA LYS A 698 32.88 4.83 -3.16
C LYS A 698 33.26 5.41 -4.52
N ASP A 699 34.44 5.07 -5.04
CA ASP A 699 34.97 5.57 -6.31
C ASP A 699 34.53 4.72 -7.52
N SER A 700 34.49 3.38 -7.40
CA SER A 700 33.99 2.49 -8.46
C SER A 700 32.49 2.65 -8.76
N PHE A 701 31.72 3.25 -7.84
CA PHE A 701 30.28 3.51 -7.96
C PHE A 701 29.88 4.95 -7.60
N ALA A 702 30.81 5.90 -7.70
CA ALA A 702 30.60 7.30 -7.27
C ALA A 702 29.35 7.94 -7.92
N GLY A 703 28.28 8.09 -7.14
CA GLY A 703 27.03 8.74 -7.57
C GLY A 703 25.97 7.81 -8.19
N ILE A 704 26.19 6.50 -8.26
CA ILE A 704 25.18 5.55 -8.73
C ILE A 704 24.11 5.33 -7.64
N ASP A 705 23.02 6.10 -7.69
CA ASP A 705 21.81 5.76 -6.93
C ASP A 705 21.23 4.43 -7.45
N MET A 706 21.39 3.41 -6.62
CA MET A 706 20.91 2.03 -6.78
C MET A 706 19.40 1.89 -7.00
N GLY A 707 18.62 2.95 -6.75
CA GLY A 707 17.19 2.95 -7.00
C GLY A 707 16.40 1.91 -6.17
N PRO A 708 15.13 1.66 -6.56
CA PRO A 708 14.23 0.71 -5.92
C PRO A 708 14.27 -0.71 -6.51
N ALA A 709 14.86 -0.93 -7.69
CA ALA A 709 14.83 -2.22 -8.39
C ALA A 709 16.12 -2.52 -9.16
N LEU A 710 16.57 -3.77 -9.08
CA LEU A 710 17.82 -4.27 -9.66
C LEU A 710 17.58 -5.55 -10.47
N ALA A 711 18.24 -5.69 -11.61
CA ALA A 711 18.41 -6.97 -12.30
C ALA A 711 19.85 -7.13 -12.80
N VAL A 712 20.48 -8.29 -12.56
CA VAL A 712 21.83 -8.60 -13.04
C VAL A 712 21.82 -9.76 -14.03
N VAL A 713 22.63 -9.67 -15.08
CA VAL A 713 22.92 -10.78 -16.00
C VAL A 713 24.42 -10.87 -16.29
N SER A 714 24.88 -12.09 -16.55
CA SER A 714 26.27 -12.40 -16.89
C SER A 714 26.35 -13.13 -18.23
N LEU A 715 27.43 -12.88 -18.98
CA LEU A 715 27.74 -13.48 -20.28
C LEU A 715 29.23 -13.82 -20.35
N ASP A 716 29.58 -14.84 -21.13
CA ASP A 716 30.96 -15.18 -21.49
C ASP A 716 31.22 -14.77 -22.95
N VAL A 717 32.22 -13.92 -23.13
CA VAL A 717 32.65 -13.35 -24.40
C VAL A 717 34.08 -13.82 -24.65
N TYR A 718 34.25 -14.92 -25.37
CA TYR A 718 35.56 -15.42 -25.81
C TYR A 718 36.63 -15.52 -24.68
N ARG A 719 36.25 -16.05 -23.51
CA ARG A 719 37.07 -16.13 -22.27
C ARG A 719 37.18 -14.83 -21.46
N THR A 720 36.45 -13.78 -21.82
CA THR A 720 36.25 -12.59 -20.98
C THR A 720 34.82 -12.54 -20.48
N MET A 721 34.62 -12.46 -19.15
CA MET A 721 33.28 -12.32 -18.59
C MET A 721 32.79 -10.88 -18.72
N LYS A 722 31.56 -10.70 -19.19
CA LYS A 722 30.81 -9.43 -19.11
C LYS A 722 29.66 -9.56 -18.13
N ARG A 723 29.47 -8.56 -17.28
CA ARG A 723 28.33 -8.46 -16.35
C ARG A 723 27.58 -7.17 -16.63
N ASN A 724 26.25 -7.24 -16.71
CA ASN A 724 25.39 -6.09 -16.87
C ASN A 724 24.43 -6.01 -15.68
N LEU A 725 24.44 -4.87 -14.99
CA LEU A 725 23.52 -4.53 -13.93
C LEU A 725 22.56 -3.46 -14.43
N PHE A 726 21.28 -3.75 -14.35
CA PHE A 726 20.20 -2.85 -14.69
C PHE A 726 19.59 -2.29 -13.42
N VAL A 727 19.59 -0.96 -13.32
CA VAL A 727 18.99 -0.20 -12.22
C VAL A 727 17.76 0.51 -12.76
N TYR A 728 16.57 0.09 -12.31
CA TYR A 728 15.32 0.69 -12.75
C TYR A 728 14.76 1.62 -11.67
N ARG A 729 14.70 2.92 -11.98
CA ARG A 729 14.21 3.98 -11.06
C ARG A 729 12.72 4.29 -11.20
N GLY A 730 12.08 3.77 -12.25
CA GLY A 730 10.67 3.98 -12.53
C GLY A 730 10.41 5.11 -13.53
N GLY A 731 9.30 5.03 -14.26
CA GLY A 731 9.04 5.94 -15.38
C GLY A 731 9.90 5.55 -16.59
N ASN A 732 10.44 6.55 -17.29
CA ASN A 732 11.26 6.36 -18.49
C ASN A 732 12.76 6.15 -18.17
N GLU A 733 13.20 6.25 -16.91
CA GLU A 733 14.62 6.11 -16.57
C GLU A 733 14.99 4.65 -16.23
N LEU A 734 15.73 4.02 -17.15
CA LEU A 734 16.33 2.70 -17.00
C LEU A 734 17.84 2.81 -17.24
N ASN A 735 18.63 2.78 -16.17
CA ASN A 735 20.08 2.87 -16.27
C ASN A 735 20.68 1.47 -16.40
N MET A 736 21.58 1.29 -17.37
CA MET A 736 22.44 0.11 -17.50
C MET A 736 23.86 0.49 -17.06
N TYR A 737 24.48 -0.43 -16.33
CA TYR A 737 25.89 -0.38 -15.94
C TYR A 737 26.53 -1.71 -16.37
N GLU A 738 27.69 -1.67 -17.01
CA GLU A 738 28.39 -2.84 -17.57
C GLU A 738 29.76 -2.92 -16.92
N GLU A 739 30.06 -4.05 -16.30
CA GLU A 739 31.40 -4.34 -15.80
C GLU A 739 32.23 -4.84 -16.97
N CYS A 740 33.22 -4.02 -17.34
CA CYS A 740 34.20 -4.35 -18.35
C CYS A 740 35.49 -4.83 -17.68
N TRP A 741 36.17 -5.76 -18.33
CA TRP A 741 37.56 -6.07 -17.99
C TRP A 741 38.44 -4.92 -18.48
N ILE A 742 39.06 -4.19 -17.55
CA ILE A 742 40.08 -3.18 -17.83
C ILE A 742 41.44 -3.79 -17.46
N SER A 743 42.53 -3.37 -18.11
CA SER A 743 43.86 -4.01 -18.00
C SER A 743 44.39 -4.15 -16.58
N ASP A 744 43.95 -3.30 -15.65
CA ASP A 744 44.47 -3.20 -14.29
C ASP A 744 43.47 -3.66 -13.20
N GLY A 745 42.26 -4.12 -13.56
CA GLY A 745 41.26 -4.53 -12.56
C GLY A 745 39.86 -4.91 -13.05
N ARG A 746 39.00 -5.31 -12.10
CA ARG A 746 37.55 -5.53 -12.28
C ARG A 746 36.76 -4.34 -11.74
N ASP A 747 36.46 -3.39 -12.62
CA ASP A 747 35.65 -2.20 -12.31
C ASP A 747 34.42 -2.06 -13.21
N TRP A 748 33.40 -1.39 -12.67
CA TRP A 748 32.16 -1.10 -13.37
C TRP A 748 32.27 0.21 -14.15
N ALA A 749 31.71 0.25 -15.36
CA ALA A 749 31.69 1.43 -16.20
C ALA A 749 30.26 1.87 -16.51
N ASP A 750 30.06 3.19 -16.62
CA ASP A 750 28.82 3.77 -17.14
C ASP A 750 28.62 3.35 -18.60
N SER A 751 27.64 2.50 -18.86
CA SER A 751 27.39 1.91 -20.17
C SER A 751 25.95 2.18 -20.63
N LEU A 752 25.78 3.29 -21.35
CA LEU A 752 24.55 3.60 -22.09
C LEU A 752 23.27 3.75 -21.23
N LYS A 753 22.85 4.99 -21.01
CA LYS A 753 21.50 5.26 -20.47
C LYS A 753 20.43 4.81 -21.47
N VAL A 754 19.45 4.02 -21.02
CA VAL A 754 18.27 3.67 -21.81
C VAL A 754 17.18 4.70 -21.48
N ALA A 755 16.88 5.57 -22.45
CA ALA A 755 15.96 6.71 -22.34
C ALA A 755 14.57 6.44 -22.95
#